data_AF-A0A7S2FMG7-F1
#
_entry.id   AF-A0A7S2FMG7-F1
#
_cell.length_a   1.000
_cell.length_b   1.000
_cell.length_c   1.000
_cell.angle_alpha   90.00
_cell.angle_beta   90.00
_cell.angle_gamma   90.00
#
_symmetry.space_group_name_H-M   'P 1'
#
loop_
_entity.id
_entity.type
_entity.pdbx_description
1 polymer ?
#
loop_
_entity_poly.entity_id
_entity_poly.type
_entity_poly.pdbx_seq_one_letter_code
_entity_poly.pdbx_strand_id
1 'polypeptide(L)'
;LTRALENGYTILIENLGESLDAMLSPIIGRMTVKRGRTMYVKLGDSEVEFHPNFRLFLHTKLSNPHYPPEIQAETTLINFTVTKLGLEDQLLVLVVRKQRRDLADLSEDLVNQQNGFLIKMKELEDSILYRLATAEGDITEDVGLIEGLEETKRISVDIAKKSAVAEKTQADIKITSEKYRSVANRSALLFFLMNDLVKMHSYYIYSLAAFTEVFYRGIDKVSPPVEDTPPPADGEGAQEEAEAEVEAEPVVELTDEQLAERCVHLIDSITSTTFDYIRRGLFVHHKLTVATLLTLQICLNDGMLVPDEVDFLVASKTVTESSNMGPLGEWMTESVWQKVKALDTGGMKRFQGLGDNMQSESEEWLAWFDNAEPENLNTKLPGDYQKSLTVFERLILLRAMRPDRMISALSNWVGDTMGKGFIQQKPFDMADTYSESSPQTPMFFVLFAGVDPTEWVEGLGKQLGITFENGNFRNISMGQGQEKLAEAVIKRFAKDGGWVMLQNCHLMQSWVPTLERLLEVVQEGAHEDFRAYISAEAPPMASMKNMPESLLQSCIKVANEAPADIKSNLTRAWFNFSQERVDACTKPTEFKACLFSLSWFHSIVLGRRRFGQQGWSRKYSFNTGDLNICANVLFSYLDDNATVPWDDLRYLFGEIMYGGH
;
A
#
# COMPACT_ATOMS: atom_id res chain seq x y z
N LEU A 1 33.01 2.47 -19.84
CA LEU A 1 33.49 1.07 -19.83
C LEU A 1 35.01 0.97 -19.97
N THR A 2 35.59 1.36 -21.11
CA THR A 2 37.05 1.29 -21.38
C THR A 2 37.90 1.92 -20.27
N ARG A 3 37.62 3.18 -19.91
CA ARG A 3 38.32 3.86 -18.80
C ARG A 3 38.21 3.14 -17.45
N ALA A 4 37.11 2.45 -17.20
CA ALA A 4 36.93 1.72 -15.94
C ALA A 4 37.72 0.42 -15.92
N LEU A 5 37.81 -0.26 -17.07
CA LEU A 5 38.61 -1.47 -17.24
C LEU A 5 40.10 -1.19 -17.06
N GLU A 6 40.61 -0.09 -17.63
CA GLU A 6 42.02 0.31 -17.52
C GLU A 6 42.38 0.77 -16.10
N ASN A 7 41.51 1.57 -15.46
CA ASN A 7 41.80 2.16 -14.14
C ASN A 7 41.29 1.33 -12.96
N GLY A 8 40.57 0.23 -13.21
CA GLY A 8 39.99 -0.62 -12.17
C GLY A 8 38.78 0.01 -11.46
N TYR A 9 38.04 0.91 -12.10
CA TYR A 9 36.83 1.49 -11.51
C TYR A 9 35.67 0.50 -11.49
N THR A 10 34.85 0.57 -10.45
CA THR A 10 33.59 -0.16 -10.38
C THR A 10 32.54 0.48 -11.28
N ILE A 11 31.82 -0.33 -12.06
CA ILE A 11 30.66 0.11 -12.84
C ILE A 11 29.40 -0.56 -12.29
N LEU A 12 28.35 0.22 -12.08
CA LEU A 12 26.98 -0.23 -11.87
C LEU A 12 26.16 0.10 -13.13
N ILE A 13 25.57 -0.90 -13.75
CA ILE A 13 24.59 -0.71 -14.84
C ILE A 13 23.21 -0.89 -14.24
N GLU A 14 22.44 0.19 -14.20
CA GLU A 14 21.08 0.20 -13.65
C GLU A 14 20.02 -0.07 -14.72
N ASN A 15 18.84 -0.53 -14.27
CA ASN A 15 17.66 -0.78 -15.10
C ASN A 15 17.93 -1.74 -16.27
N LEU A 16 18.71 -2.78 -16.00
CA LEU A 16 18.96 -3.82 -16.98
C LEU A 16 17.64 -4.55 -17.31
N GLY A 17 17.23 -4.49 -18.58
CA GLY A 17 16.13 -5.31 -19.10
C GLY A 17 16.51 -6.78 -19.21
N GLU A 18 15.73 -7.57 -19.94
CA GLU A 18 16.02 -8.99 -20.19
C GLU A 18 17.05 -9.20 -21.31
N SER A 19 17.26 -8.17 -22.15
CA SER A 19 18.29 -8.19 -23.20
C SER A 19 19.53 -7.43 -22.75
N LEU A 20 20.69 -8.05 -22.98
CA LEU A 20 22.01 -7.47 -22.73
C LEU A 20 22.68 -7.11 -24.06
N ASP A 21 23.40 -5.99 -24.06
CA ASP A 21 24.25 -5.62 -25.19
C ASP A 21 25.36 -6.67 -25.36
N ALA A 22 25.53 -7.18 -26.57
CA ALA A 22 26.56 -8.16 -26.93
C ALA A 22 27.98 -7.65 -26.63
N MET A 23 28.19 -6.33 -26.55
CA MET A 23 29.46 -5.72 -26.14
C MET A 23 29.86 -6.07 -24.70
N LEU A 24 28.90 -6.43 -23.84
CA LEU A 24 29.16 -6.82 -22.45
C LEU A 24 29.53 -8.30 -22.30
N SER A 25 29.19 -9.16 -23.27
CA SER A 25 29.44 -10.61 -23.20
C SER A 25 30.91 -10.98 -22.92
N PRO A 26 31.93 -10.36 -23.55
CA PRO A 26 33.33 -10.68 -23.28
C PRO A 26 33.77 -10.34 -21.85
N ILE A 27 33.13 -9.34 -21.23
CA ILE A 27 33.42 -8.91 -19.85
C ILE A 27 32.70 -9.81 -18.86
N ILE A 28 31.43 -10.11 -19.12
CA ILE A 28 30.60 -10.98 -18.28
C ILE A 28 31.20 -12.38 -18.23
N GLY A 29 31.51 -12.98 -19.38
CA GLY A 29 32.16 -14.29 -19.48
C GLY A 29 33.66 -14.28 -19.19
N ARG A 30 34.20 -13.18 -18.66
CA ARG A 30 35.61 -13.00 -18.27
C ARG A 30 36.61 -13.51 -19.32
N MET A 31 36.32 -13.24 -20.60
CA MET A 31 37.11 -13.68 -21.76
C MET A 31 38.42 -12.88 -21.87
N THR A 32 39.28 -13.02 -20.87
CA THR A 32 40.54 -12.29 -20.75
C THR A 32 41.70 -13.06 -21.38
N VAL A 33 42.55 -12.34 -22.10
CA VAL A 33 43.76 -12.86 -22.74
C VAL A 33 44.96 -12.28 -22.01
N LYS A 34 45.81 -13.16 -21.46
CA LYS A 34 47.04 -12.75 -20.78
C LYS A 34 48.12 -12.43 -21.80
N ARG A 35 48.63 -11.19 -21.80
CA ARG A 35 49.81 -10.79 -22.59
C ARG A 35 50.85 -10.19 -21.64
N GLY A 36 51.89 -10.98 -21.34
CA GLY A 36 52.90 -10.61 -20.36
C GLY A 36 52.34 -10.62 -18.93
N ARG A 37 52.46 -9.46 -18.23
CA ARG A 37 52.02 -9.28 -16.84
C ARG A 37 50.60 -8.68 -16.72
N THR A 38 50.07 -8.15 -17.82
CA THR A 38 48.79 -7.45 -17.92
C THR A 38 47.75 -8.33 -18.63
N MET A 39 46.50 -8.28 -18.16
CA MET A 39 45.37 -8.96 -18.79
C MET A 39 44.71 -8.02 -19.80
N TYR A 40 44.17 -8.55 -20.89
CA TYR A 40 43.42 -7.77 -21.88
C TYR A 40 42.06 -8.43 -22.12
N VAL A 41 41.03 -7.63 -22.38
CA VAL A 41 39.70 -8.12 -22.81
C VAL A 41 39.36 -7.51 -24.17
N LYS A 42 38.75 -8.29 -25.06
CA LYS A 42 38.33 -7.81 -26.38
C LYS A 42 36.91 -7.23 -26.28
N LEU A 43 36.77 -5.95 -26.59
CA LEU A 43 35.52 -5.20 -26.62
C LEU A 43 35.24 -4.78 -28.06
N GLY A 44 34.37 -5.53 -28.74
CA GLY A 44 34.12 -5.36 -30.18
C GLY A 44 35.42 -5.56 -30.97
N ASP A 45 35.85 -4.51 -31.67
CA ASP A 45 37.10 -4.50 -32.45
C ASP A 45 38.33 -4.03 -31.67
N SER A 46 38.15 -3.53 -30.44
CA SER A 46 39.23 -2.97 -29.61
C SER A 46 39.69 -3.94 -28.52
N GLU A 47 41.00 -4.02 -28.28
CA GLU A 47 41.58 -4.70 -27.13
C GLU A 47 41.84 -3.68 -26.02
N VAL A 48 41.33 -3.94 -24.82
CA VAL A 48 41.41 -3.03 -23.67
C VAL A 48 42.12 -3.73 -22.53
N GLU A 49 42.99 -3.01 -21.81
CA GLU A 49 43.65 -3.54 -20.61
C GLU A 49 42.62 -3.81 -19.51
N PHE A 50 42.73 -4.97 -18.87
CA PHE A 50 41.88 -5.42 -17.79
C PHE A 50 42.61 -5.30 -16.46
N HIS A 51 42.21 -4.32 -15.65
CA HIS A 51 42.73 -4.11 -14.31
C HIS A 51 42.10 -5.09 -13.30
N PRO A 52 42.89 -5.74 -12.42
CA PRO A 52 42.38 -6.77 -11.50
C PRO A 52 41.36 -6.27 -10.46
N ASN A 53 41.36 -4.98 -10.14
CA ASN A 53 40.38 -4.39 -9.21
C ASN A 53 39.04 -4.02 -9.86
N PHE A 54 38.90 -4.15 -11.18
CA PHE A 54 37.65 -3.83 -11.87
C PHE A 54 36.49 -4.70 -11.36
N ARG A 55 35.35 -4.07 -11.08
CA ARG A 55 34.09 -4.76 -10.74
C ARG A 55 32.94 -4.24 -11.59
N LEU A 56 32.08 -5.16 -12.02
CA LEU A 56 30.86 -4.86 -12.76
C LEU A 56 29.67 -5.37 -11.96
N PHE A 57 28.73 -4.48 -11.66
CA PHE A 57 27.44 -4.79 -11.06
C PHE A 57 26.34 -4.56 -12.10
N LEU A 58 25.49 -5.56 -12.27
CA LEU A 58 24.32 -5.50 -13.14
C LEU A 58 23.09 -5.43 -12.23
N HIS A 59 22.33 -4.35 -12.34
CA HIS A 59 21.15 -4.10 -11.51
C HIS A 59 19.91 -4.04 -12.40
N THR A 60 18.85 -4.71 -11.97
CA THR A 60 17.54 -4.71 -12.61
C THR A 60 16.45 -4.42 -11.60
N LYS A 61 15.48 -3.60 -12.00
CA LYS A 61 14.27 -3.29 -11.21
C LYS A 61 13.15 -4.31 -11.46
N LEU A 62 13.33 -5.23 -12.41
CA LEU A 62 12.31 -6.23 -12.73
C LEU A 62 12.18 -7.23 -11.57
N SER A 63 10.95 -7.51 -11.14
CA SER A 63 10.71 -8.41 -9.99
C SER A 63 11.08 -9.86 -10.27
N ASN A 64 10.99 -10.32 -11.52
CA ASN A 64 11.31 -11.69 -11.92
C ASN A 64 11.87 -11.73 -13.35
N PRO A 65 13.10 -11.23 -13.56
CA PRO A 65 13.72 -11.17 -14.89
C PRO A 65 14.14 -12.56 -15.35
N HIS A 66 13.91 -12.88 -16.62
CA HIS A 66 14.39 -14.13 -17.20
C HIS A 66 15.67 -13.91 -18.01
N TYR A 67 16.82 -14.22 -17.40
CA TYR A 67 18.12 -14.13 -18.07
C TYR A 67 18.52 -15.46 -18.72
N PRO A 68 19.16 -15.43 -19.91
CA PRO A 68 19.75 -16.62 -20.53
C PRO A 68 20.69 -17.39 -19.59
N PRO A 69 20.77 -18.73 -19.68
CA PRO A 69 21.59 -19.56 -18.79
C PRO A 69 23.08 -19.17 -18.77
N GLU A 70 23.62 -18.65 -19.89
CA GLU A 70 25.00 -18.21 -19.98
C GLU A 70 25.31 -17.09 -18.98
N ILE A 71 24.39 -16.13 -18.83
CA ILE A 71 24.54 -15.03 -17.88
C ILE A 71 24.42 -15.53 -16.45
N GLN A 72 23.50 -16.46 -16.20
CA GLN A 72 23.32 -17.06 -14.88
C GLN A 72 24.52 -17.90 -14.44
N ALA A 73 25.25 -18.49 -15.38
CA ALA A 73 26.48 -19.25 -15.11
C ALA A 73 27.69 -18.34 -14.85
N GLU A 74 27.82 -17.24 -15.61
CA GLU A 74 28.98 -16.36 -15.55
C GLU A 74 28.86 -15.24 -14.50
N THR A 75 27.65 -14.98 -14.01
CA THR A 75 27.37 -13.97 -12.97
C THR A 75 26.78 -14.60 -11.71
N THR A 76 27.03 -13.96 -10.56
CA THR A 76 26.37 -14.33 -9.31
C THR A 76 25.10 -13.50 -9.16
N LEU A 77 23.94 -14.15 -9.16
CA LEU A 77 22.66 -13.48 -8.91
C LEU A 77 22.51 -13.19 -7.42
N ILE A 78 22.32 -11.91 -7.08
CA ILE A 78 21.96 -11.48 -5.72
C ILE A 78 20.47 -11.13 -5.74
N ASN A 79 19.68 -11.88 -4.98
CA ASN A 79 18.25 -11.62 -4.86
C ASN A 79 18.00 -10.58 -3.75
N PHE A 80 17.60 -9.37 -4.15
CA PHE A 80 17.17 -8.31 -3.23
C PHE A 80 15.68 -8.38 -2.88
N THR A 81 14.96 -9.40 -3.36
CA THR A 81 13.55 -9.60 -3.02
C THR A 81 13.43 -9.82 -1.52
N VAL A 82 12.63 -8.97 -0.90
CA VAL A 82 12.37 -9.00 0.53
C VAL A 82 11.60 -10.28 0.88
N THR A 83 12.02 -10.98 1.94
CA THR A 83 11.30 -12.16 2.48
C THR A 83 10.39 -11.77 3.63
N LYS A 84 9.35 -12.55 3.91
CA LYS A 84 8.39 -12.25 5.01
C LYS A 84 9.09 -12.13 6.36
N LEU A 85 9.96 -13.08 6.69
CA LEU A 85 10.73 -13.06 7.94
C LEU A 85 11.72 -11.88 7.99
N GLY A 86 12.44 -11.63 6.89
CA GLY A 86 13.40 -10.52 6.85
C GLY A 86 12.74 -9.15 6.98
N LEU A 87 11.56 -8.96 6.37
CA LEU A 87 10.80 -7.73 6.53
C LEU A 87 10.21 -7.61 7.93
N GLU A 88 9.73 -8.71 8.50
CA GLU A 88 9.21 -8.73 9.87
C GLU A 88 10.29 -8.28 10.87
N ASP A 89 11.53 -8.75 10.72
CA ASP A 89 12.65 -8.32 11.56
C ASP A 89 12.97 -6.82 11.34
N GLN A 90 12.94 -6.35 10.09
CA GLN A 90 13.14 -4.92 9.79
C GLN A 90 12.04 -4.05 10.39
N LEU A 91 10.78 -4.42 10.22
CA LEU A 91 9.63 -3.69 10.75
C LEU A 91 9.62 -3.70 12.27
N LEU A 92 10.08 -4.78 12.92
CA LEU A 92 10.24 -4.83 14.37
C LEU A 92 11.18 -3.73 14.86
N VAL A 93 12.34 -3.57 14.21
CA VAL A 93 13.29 -2.49 14.50
C VAL A 93 12.62 -1.13 14.29
N LEU A 94 11.82 -0.95 13.24
CA LEU A 94 11.12 0.32 13.00
C LEU A 94 10.03 0.62 14.04
N VAL A 95 9.26 -0.38 14.49
CA VAL A 95 8.28 -0.22 15.58
C VAL A 95 9.00 0.21 16.86
N VAL A 96 10.04 -0.54 17.25
CA VAL A 96 10.79 -0.27 18.49
C VAL A 96 11.43 1.11 18.42
N ARG A 97 12.02 1.51 17.29
CA ARG A 97 12.60 2.84 17.11
C ARG A 97 11.59 3.97 17.31
N LYS A 98 10.33 3.77 16.92
CA LYS A 98 9.26 4.76 17.09
C LYS A 98 8.63 4.74 18.48
N GLN A 99 8.50 3.56 19.10
CA GLN A 99 7.81 3.41 20.38
C GLN A 99 8.73 3.55 21.59
N ARG A 100 9.97 3.07 21.48
CA ARG A 100 11.00 3.05 22.53
C ARG A 100 12.34 3.48 21.93
N ARG A 101 12.42 4.78 21.61
CA ARG A 101 13.62 5.39 21.03
C ARG A 101 14.83 5.23 21.95
N ASP A 102 14.61 5.26 23.27
CA ASP A 102 15.61 4.97 24.31
C ASP A 102 16.30 3.61 24.11
N LEU A 103 15.51 2.55 23.92
CA LEU A 103 16.05 1.19 23.72
C LEU A 103 16.69 1.03 22.35
N ALA A 104 16.15 1.70 21.33
CA ALA A 104 16.69 1.66 19.98
C ALA A 104 18.07 2.34 19.89
N ASP A 105 18.19 3.54 20.44
CA ASP A 105 19.45 4.30 20.47
C ASP A 105 20.49 3.56 21.34
N LEU A 106 20.09 3.01 22.50
CA LEU A 106 20.96 2.16 23.33
C LEU A 106 21.43 0.90 22.59
N SER A 107 20.53 0.24 21.84
CA SER A 107 20.89 -0.94 21.04
C SER A 107 21.88 -0.59 19.94
N GLU A 108 21.71 0.55 19.26
CA GLU A 108 22.62 1.02 18.23
C GLU A 108 24.01 1.31 18.82
N ASP A 109 24.05 2.00 19.96
CA ASP A 109 25.29 2.29 20.68
C ASP A 109 26.01 1.03 21.14
N LEU A 110 25.29 0.04 21.68
CA LEU A 110 25.87 -1.24 22.09
C LEU A 110 26.45 -2.01 20.90
N VAL A 111 25.77 -2.04 19.75
CA VAL A 111 26.28 -2.69 18.53
C VAL A 111 27.55 -1.98 18.04
N ASN A 112 27.56 -0.66 18.04
CA ASN A 112 28.73 0.13 17.66
C ASN A 112 29.91 -0.10 18.62
N GLN A 113 29.66 -0.17 19.93
CA GLN A 113 30.67 -0.50 20.93
C GLN A 113 31.22 -1.92 20.74
N GLN A 114 30.37 -2.92 20.49
CA GLN A 114 30.78 -4.30 20.24
C GLN A 114 31.67 -4.41 19.00
N ASN A 115 31.30 -3.74 17.91
CA ASN A 115 32.12 -3.65 16.70
C ASN A 115 33.46 -2.96 16.97
N GLY A 116 33.45 -1.87 17.75
CA GLY A 116 34.67 -1.19 18.19
C GLY A 116 35.58 -2.08 19.04
N PHE A 117 35.01 -2.91 19.92
CA PHE A 117 35.76 -3.88 20.71
C PHE A 117 36.37 -5.00 19.85
N LEU A 118 35.66 -5.51 18.84
CA LEU A 118 36.19 -6.49 17.90
C LEU A 118 37.36 -5.94 17.08
N ILE A 119 37.25 -4.69 16.61
CA ILE A 119 38.33 -4.02 15.88
C ILE A 119 39.56 -3.87 16.79
N LYS A 120 39.38 -3.36 18.02
CA LYS A 120 40.48 -3.21 18.99
C LYS A 120 41.13 -4.55 19.34
N MET A 121 40.35 -5.61 19.50
CA MET A 121 40.89 -6.95 19.76
C MET A 121 41.78 -7.44 18.62
N LYS A 122 41.36 -7.20 17.36
CA LYS A 122 42.15 -7.54 16.18
C LYS A 122 43.42 -6.68 16.09
N GLU A 123 43.34 -5.38 16.37
CA GLU A 123 44.50 -4.49 16.41
C GLU A 123 45.51 -4.91 17.48
N LEU A 124 45.04 -5.35 18.65
CA LEU A 124 45.89 -5.88 19.71
C LEU A 124 46.55 -7.21 19.29
N GLU A 125 45.82 -8.09 18.60
CA GLU A 125 46.34 -9.34 18.07
C GLU A 125 47.41 -9.08 16.98
N ASP A 126 47.12 -8.23 16.01
CA ASP A 126 48.05 -7.83 14.95
C ASP A 126 49.30 -7.13 15.53
N SER A 127 49.14 -6.32 16.58
CA SER A 127 50.24 -5.68 17.32
C SER A 127 51.11 -6.70 18.05
N ILE A 128 50.53 -7.71 18.70
CA ILE A 128 51.28 -8.81 19.33
C ILE A 128 52.06 -9.59 18.26
N LEU A 129 51.43 -9.94 17.14
CA LEU A 129 52.07 -10.67 16.05
C LEU A 129 53.23 -9.87 15.45
N TYR A 130 53.04 -8.56 15.25
CA TYR A 130 54.10 -7.68 14.79
C TYR A 130 55.28 -7.63 15.77
N ARG A 131 55.01 -7.44 17.06
CA ARG A 131 56.06 -7.39 18.09
C ARG A 131 56.81 -8.71 18.23
N LEU A 132 56.12 -9.85 18.15
CA LEU A 132 56.73 -11.18 18.14
C LEU A 132 57.56 -11.44 16.88
N ALA A 133 57.12 -10.96 15.72
CA ALA A 133 57.84 -11.10 14.46
C ALA A 133 59.08 -10.18 14.37
N THR A 134 59.06 -9.05 15.08
CA THR A 134 60.14 -8.05 15.08
C THR A 134 61.16 -8.29 16.21
N ALA A 135 60.85 -9.16 17.17
CA ALA A 135 61.75 -9.51 18.26
C ALA A 135 62.93 -10.36 17.75
N GLU A 136 64.14 -9.78 17.72
CA GLU A 136 65.39 -10.48 17.45
C GLU A 136 66.16 -10.70 18.77
N GLY A 137 66.39 -11.95 19.17
CA GLY A 137 67.15 -12.31 20.39
C GLY A 137 66.35 -13.13 21.41
N ASP A 138 66.77 -13.10 22.68
CA ASP A 138 66.07 -13.78 23.78
C ASP A 138 64.82 -12.97 24.18
N ILE A 139 63.65 -13.56 23.91
CA ILE A 139 62.31 -12.99 24.12
C ILE A 139 62.07 -12.66 25.61
N THR A 140 62.84 -13.27 26.51
CA THR A 140 62.71 -13.06 27.97
C THR A 140 63.42 -11.82 28.49
N GLU A 141 64.30 -11.18 27.70
CA GLU A 141 65.02 -9.96 28.08
C GLU A 141 64.36 -8.68 27.56
N ASP A 142 63.40 -8.79 26.63
CA ASP A 142 62.68 -7.64 26.07
C ASP A 142 61.58 -7.14 27.02
N VAL A 143 61.98 -6.26 27.94
CA VAL A 143 61.08 -5.62 28.92
C VAL A 143 59.92 -4.88 28.23
N GLY A 144 60.14 -4.28 27.05
CA GLY A 144 59.10 -3.56 26.31
C GLY A 144 58.06 -4.49 25.67
N LEU A 145 58.47 -5.70 25.30
CA LEU A 145 57.57 -6.77 24.86
C LEU A 145 56.73 -7.30 26.04
N ILE A 146 57.36 -7.52 27.20
CA ILE A 146 56.68 -8.04 28.41
C ILE A 146 55.64 -7.03 28.93
N GLU A 147 56.00 -5.76 29.06
CA GLU A 147 55.06 -4.69 29.48
C GLU A 147 53.91 -4.52 28.48
N GLY A 148 54.21 -4.57 27.18
CA GLY A 148 53.20 -4.50 26.12
C GLY A 148 52.23 -5.68 26.11
N LEU A 149 52.72 -6.90 26.38
CA LEU A 149 51.90 -8.10 26.53
C LEU A 149 51.01 -8.02 27.78
N GLU A 150 51.52 -7.48 28.89
CA GLU A 150 50.77 -7.34 30.13
C GLU A 150 49.67 -6.26 30.01
N GLU A 151 49.96 -5.13 29.37
CA GLU A 151 48.97 -4.10 29.06
C GLU A 151 47.91 -4.60 28.07
N THR A 152 48.32 -5.33 27.04
CA THR A 152 47.39 -5.95 26.07
C THR A 152 46.46 -6.95 26.77
N LYS A 153 47.01 -7.82 27.63
CA LYS A 153 46.23 -8.76 28.44
C LYS A 153 45.22 -8.04 29.34
N ARG A 154 45.61 -6.93 29.97
CA ARG A 154 44.70 -6.12 30.80
C ARG A 154 43.54 -5.57 29.98
N ILE A 155 43.82 -5.00 28.80
CA ILE A 155 42.79 -4.44 27.91
C ILE A 155 41.87 -5.53 27.38
N SER A 156 42.40 -6.69 26.95
CA SER A 156 41.57 -7.82 26.50
C SER A 156 40.63 -8.33 27.60
N VAL A 157 41.09 -8.38 28.86
CA VAL A 157 40.24 -8.81 29.99
C VAL A 157 39.15 -7.77 30.30
N ASP A 158 39.43 -6.48 30.20
CA ASP A 158 38.43 -5.41 30.38
C ASP A 158 37.38 -5.42 29.26
N ILE A 159 37.84 -5.58 28.00
CA ILE A 159 36.96 -5.74 26.84
C ILE A 159 36.05 -6.97 27.02
N ALA A 160 36.60 -8.12 27.44
CA ALA A 160 35.80 -9.32 27.67
C ALA A 160 34.72 -9.11 28.75
N LYS A 161 35.03 -8.39 29.83
CA LYS A 161 34.03 -8.05 30.88
C LYS A 161 32.95 -7.12 30.35
N LYS A 162 33.32 -6.04 29.64
CA LYS A 162 32.36 -5.09 29.05
C LYS A 162 31.50 -5.74 27.97
N SER A 163 32.10 -6.58 27.13
CA SER A 163 31.41 -7.39 26.12
C SER A 163 30.35 -8.29 26.74
N ALA A 164 30.65 -8.97 27.85
CA ALA A 164 29.69 -9.84 28.53
C ALA A 164 28.50 -9.07 29.15
N VAL A 165 28.72 -7.83 29.61
CA VAL A 165 27.62 -6.96 30.08
C VAL A 165 26.77 -6.49 28.90
N ALA A 166 27.41 -6.03 27.82
CA ALA A 166 26.73 -5.61 26.59
C ALA A 166 25.86 -6.73 25.99
N GLU A 167 26.35 -7.97 25.96
CA GLU A 167 25.58 -9.13 25.49
C GLU A 167 24.33 -9.40 26.35
N LYS A 168 24.41 -9.24 27.67
CA LYS A 168 23.24 -9.38 28.55
C LYS A 168 22.23 -8.26 28.29
N THR A 169 22.69 -7.02 28.25
CA THR A 169 21.80 -5.87 27.95
C THR A 169 21.16 -6.01 26.58
N GLN A 170 21.89 -6.49 25.58
CA GLN A 170 21.35 -6.74 24.24
C GLN A 170 20.31 -7.87 24.24
N ALA A 171 20.50 -8.91 25.05
CA ALA A 171 19.51 -9.96 25.23
C ALA A 171 18.22 -9.44 25.88
N ASP A 172 18.33 -8.56 26.88
CA ASP A 172 17.17 -7.95 27.55
C ASP A 172 16.42 -6.99 26.60
N ILE A 173 17.15 -6.20 25.81
CA ILE A 173 16.56 -5.36 24.75
C ILE A 173 15.84 -6.24 23.72
N LYS A 174 16.44 -7.37 23.33
CA LYS A 174 15.82 -8.30 22.39
C LYS A 174 14.51 -8.86 22.95
N ILE A 175 14.50 -9.33 24.19
CA ILE A 175 13.28 -9.83 24.85
C ILE A 175 12.17 -8.76 24.85
N THR A 176 12.53 -7.51 25.16
CA THR A 176 11.56 -6.40 25.16
C THR A 176 11.08 -6.06 23.76
N SER A 177 11.97 -6.10 22.77
CA SER A 177 11.64 -5.86 21.37
C SER A 177 10.68 -6.92 20.82
N GLU A 178 10.89 -8.20 21.16
CA GLU A 178 10.02 -9.31 20.76
C GLU A 178 8.56 -9.16 21.23
N LYS A 179 8.28 -8.33 22.25
CA LYS A 179 6.90 -8.03 22.65
C LYS A 179 6.12 -7.28 21.57
N TYR A 180 6.81 -6.55 20.68
CA TYR A 180 6.20 -5.86 19.52
C TYR A 180 6.14 -6.74 18.26
N ARG A 181 6.56 -8.01 18.34
CA ARG A 181 6.65 -8.92 17.19
C ARG A 181 5.32 -9.10 16.46
N SER A 182 4.19 -9.11 17.19
CA SER A 182 2.85 -9.22 16.61
C SER A 182 2.53 -8.07 15.64
N VAL A 183 2.93 -6.84 15.99
CA VAL A 183 2.78 -5.64 15.15
C VAL A 183 3.60 -5.77 13.86
N ALA A 184 4.85 -6.23 14.00
CA ALA A 184 5.75 -6.45 12.86
C ALA A 184 5.26 -7.58 11.94
N ASN A 185 4.80 -8.69 12.50
CA ASN A 185 4.25 -9.83 11.75
C ASN A 185 3.00 -9.42 10.94
N ARG A 186 2.09 -8.67 11.57
CA ARG A 186 0.91 -8.13 10.89
C ARG A 186 1.32 -7.18 9.76
N SER A 187 2.25 -6.28 10.03
CA SER A 187 2.70 -5.29 9.05
C SER A 187 3.42 -5.95 7.86
N ALA A 188 4.22 -6.99 8.10
CA ALA A 188 4.81 -7.79 7.04
C ALA A 188 3.71 -8.45 6.18
N LEU A 189 2.68 -9.06 6.78
CA LEU A 189 1.55 -9.62 6.04
C LEU A 189 0.86 -8.57 5.15
N LEU A 190 0.64 -7.35 5.66
CA LEU A 190 0.04 -6.26 4.90
C LEU A 190 0.89 -5.85 3.69
N PHE A 191 2.21 -5.76 3.85
CA PHE A 191 3.12 -5.45 2.74
C PHE A 191 3.09 -6.54 1.66
N PHE A 192 3.17 -7.81 2.03
CA PHE A 192 3.13 -8.90 1.04
C PHE A 192 1.79 -8.99 0.31
N LEU A 193 0.68 -8.75 1.03
CA LEU A 193 -0.63 -8.62 0.41
C LEU A 193 -0.64 -7.49 -0.60
N MET A 194 -0.13 -6.30 -0.22
CA MET A 194 -0.04 -5.12 -1.09
C MET A 194 0.82 -5.40 -2.34
N ASN A 195 1.96 -6.07 -2.17
CA ASN A 195 2.85 -6.45 -3.26
C ASN A 195 2.20 -7.45 -4.23
N ASP A 196 1.37 -8.34 -3.73
CA ASP A 196 0.66 -9.33 -4.55
C ASP A 196 -0.50 -8.73 -5.38
N LEU A 197 -0.95 -7.51 -5.08
CA LEU A 197 -2.04 -6.86 -5.83
C LEU A 197 -1.70 -6.60 -7.30
N VAL A 198 -0.41 -6.57 -7.68
CA VAL A 198 0.01 -6.48 -9.09
C VAL A 198 -0.55 -7.63 -9.94
N LYS A 199 -0.83 -8.78 -9.32
CA LYS A 199 -1.46 -9.93 -9.99
C LYS A 199 -2.90 -9.65 -10.41
N MET A 200 -3.58 -8.71 -9.75
CA MET A 200 -4.94 -8.29 -10.10
C MET A 200 -4.94 -7.21 -11.19
N HIS A 201 -4.03 -6.23 -11.13
CA HIS A 201 -3.95 -5.15 -12.12
C HIS A 201 -2.56 -4.51 -12.14
N SER A 202 -2.09 -4.12 -13.33
CA SER A 202 -0.77 -3.50 -13.54
C SER A 202 -0.56 -2.15 -12.83
N TYR A 203 -1.64 -1.51 -12.35
CA TYR A 203 -1.57 -0.24 -11.58
C TYR A 203 -1.40 -0.47 -10.08
N TYR A 204 -1.60 -1.69 -9.59
CA TYR A 204 -1.54 -2.01 -8.17
C TYR A 204 -0.14 -2.42 -7.75
N ILE A 205 0.82 -1.52 -7.99
CA ILE A 205 2.22 -1.71 -7.66
C ILE A 205 2.62 -0.66 -6.64
N TYR A 206 3.31 -1.09 -5.59
CA TYR A 206 3.67 -0.26 -4.46
C TYR A 206 5.11 -0.53 -4.05
N SER A 207 5.83 0.51 -3.63
CA SER A 207 7.19 0.37 -3.12
C SER A 207 7.19 0.09 -1.61
N LEU A 208 8.28 -0.50 -1.13
CA LEU A 208 8.53 -0.63 0.31
C LEU A 208 8.66 0.74 0.98
N ALA A 209 9.29 1.72 0.33
CA ALA A 209 9.39 3.09 0.84
C ALA A 209 8.01 3.71 1.10
N ALA A 210 7.09 3.60 0.13
CA ALA A 210 5.72 4.08 0.32
C ALA A 210 4.99 3.34 1.46
N PHE A 211 5.21 2.03 1.59
CA PHE A 211 4.65 1.27 2.71
C PHE A 211 5.21 1.73 4.06
N THR A 212 6.52 1.97 4.16
CA THR A 212 7.16 2.43 5.40
C THR A 212 6.59 3.77 5.87
N GLU A 213 6.34 4.71 4.95
CA GLU A 213 5.69 5.99 5.29
C GLU A 213 4.26 5.78 5.82
N VAL A 214 3.47 4.93 5.16
CA VAL A 214 2.09 4.61 5.57
C VAL A 214 2.07 3.87 6.91
N PHE A 215 3.04 2.99 7.14
CA PHE A 215 3.26 2.28 8.38
C PHE A 215 3.58 3.24 9.53
N TYR A 216 4.49 4.21 9.32
CA TYR A 216 4.78 5.23 10.32
C TYR A 216 3.56 6.10 10.63
N ARG A 217 2.81 6.52 9.62
CA ARG A 217 1.54 7.25 9.84
C ARG A 217 0.54 6.42 10.65
N GLY A 218 0.47 5.11 10.41
CA GLY A 218 -0.35 4.19 11.18
C GLY A 218 0.05 4.17 12.66
N ILE A 219 1.36 4.21 12.95
CA ILE A 219 1.88 4.31 14.32
C ILE A 219 1.56 5.68 14.93
N ASP A 220 1.88 6.76 14.22
CA ASP A 220 1.77 8.15 14.71
C ASP A 220 0.31 8.57 14.97
N LYS A 221 -0.67 7.94 14.30
CA LYS A 221 -2.11 8.13 14.58
C LYS A 221 -2.54 7.66 15.95
N VAL A 222 -1.81 6.74 16.58
CA VAL A 222 -2.17 6.25 17.91
C VAL A 222 -1.39 7.07 18.94
N SER A 223 -2.12 7.84 19.75
CA SER A 223 -1.54 8.75 20.74
C SER A 223 -0.46 8.07 21.60
N PRO A 224 0.62 8.79 21.96
CA PRO A 224 1.59 8.29 22.92
C PRO A 224 0.91 7.98 24.28
N PRO A 225 1.46 7.07 25.09
CA PRO A 225 0.89 6.77 26.41
C PRO A 225 0.82 8.05 27.25
N VAL A 226 -0.37 8.36 27.78
CA VAL A 226 -0.61 9.54 28.62
C VAL A 226 -0.43 9.15 30.10
N GLU A 227 0.23 10.00 30.89
CA GLU A 227 0.25 9.89 32.35
C GLU A 227 -1.18 9.97 32.94
N ASP A 228 -1.56 9.01 33.78
CA ASP A 228 -2.63 9.21 34.76
C ASP A 228 -2.06 10.06 35.93
N THR A 229 -1.84 11.35 35.71
CA THR A 229 -1.60 12.29 36.83
C THR A 229 -2.94 12.63 37.49
N PRO A 230 -3.07 12.52 38.84
CA PRO A 230 -4.24 13.06 39.54
C PRO A 230 -4.32 14.57 39.28
N PRO A 231 -5.53 15.16 39.23
CA PRO A 231 -5.68 16.59 38.99
C PRO A 231 -4.89 17.38 40.04
N PRO A 232 -4.11 18.41 39.64
CA PRO A 232 -3.38 19.22 40.59
C PRO A 232 -4.36 19.92 41.53
N ALA A 233 -4.11 19.79 42.82
CA ALA A 233 -4.82 20.53 43.85
C ALA A 233 -4.61 22.03 43.62
N ASP A 234 -5.69 22.79 43.69
CA ASP A 234 -5.75 24.23 43.51
C ASP A 234 -4.59 24.97 44.21
N GLY A 235 -3.82 25.74 43.45
CA GLY A 235 -2.71 26.53 43.98
C GLY A 235 -2.21 27.57 42.97
N GLU A 236 -2.31 28.84 43.35
CA GLU A 236 -2.19 30.04 42.52
C GLU A 236 -0.77 30.32 41.98
N GLY A 237 -0.73 30.69 40.69
CA GLY A 237 0.13 31.70 40.04
C GLY A 237 1.61 31.88 40.43
N ALA A 238 2.50 31.57 39.49
CA ALA A 238 3.65 32.42 39.13
C ALA A 238 4.18 32.03 37.73
N GLN A 239 4.34 33.01 36.85
CA GLN A 239 5.07 32.89 35.59
C GLN A 239 6.57 33.07 35.86
N GLU A 240 7.39 32.08 35.52
CA GLU A 240 8.81 32.27 35.25
C GLU A 240 9.17 31.59 33.92
N GLU A 241 9.76 32.37 33.02
CA GLU A 241 10.41 31.93 31.79
C GLU A 241 11.69 31.17 32.18
N ALA A 242 11.78 29.90 31.80
CA ALA A 242 12.98 29.09 31.94
C ALA A 242 13.39 28.50 30.58
N GLU A 243 14.68 28.61 30.29
CA GLU A 243 15.38 28.08 29.13
C GLU A 243 15.10 26.58 28.98
N ALA A 244 14.67 26.15 27.80
CA ALA A 244 14.40 24.75 27.51
C ALA A 244 15.72 23.96 27.36
N GLU A 245 16.28 23.51 28.47
CA GLU A 245 17.01 22.25 28.47
C GLU A 245 16.01 21.15 28.08
N VAL A 246 16.31 20.41 27.01
CA VAL A 246 15.54 19.23 26.61
C VAL A 246 15.80 18.15 27.65
N GLU A 247 15.09 18.22 28.78
CA GLU A 247 14.99 17.10 29.71
C GLU A 247 14.35 15.93 28.95
N ALA A 248 15.05 14.79 28.91
CA ALA A 248 14.52 13.58 28.32
C ALA A 248 13.23 13.20 29.05
N GLU A 249 12.11 13.20 28.34
CA GLU A 249 10.81 12.80 28.88
C GLU A 249 10.93 11.47 29.64
N PRO A 250 10.36 11.35 30.86
CA PRO A 250 10.48 10.14 31.66
C PRO A 250 9.88 8.95 30.90
N VAL A 251 10.70 7.92 30.67
CA VAL A 251 10.30 6.72 29.94
C VAL A 251 9.25 5.95 30.74
N VAL A 252 8.00 6.00 30.29
CA VAL A 252 6.91 5.23 30.89
C VAL A 252 7.10 3.74 30.55
N GLU A 253 7.48 2.94 31.56
CA GLU A 253 7.48 1.48 31.43
C GLU A 253 6.05 0.95 31.54
N LEU A 254 5.45 0.64 30.39
CA LEU A 254 4.17 -0.07 30.30
C LEU A 254 4.30 -1.48 30.89
N THR A 255 3.27 -1.92 31.62
CA THR A 255 3.17 -3.33 32.01
C THR A 255 2.96 -4.22 30.77
N ASP A 256 3.23 -5.53 30.90
CA ASP A 256 3.05 -6.47 29.79
C ASP A 256 1.60 -6.48 29.25
N GLU A 257 0.61 -6.28 30.11
CA GLU A 257 -0.81 -6.19 29.73
C GLU A 257 -1.12 -4.90 28.97
N GLN A 258 -0.65 -3.75 29.47
CA GLN A 258 -0.83 -2.46 28.79
C GLN A 258 -0.11 -2.43 27.44
N LEU A 259 1.06 -3.05 27.37
CA LEU A 259 1.81 -3.19 26.12
C LEU A 259 1.08 -4.08 25.12
N ALA A 260 0.49 -5.19 25.57
CA ALA A 260 -0.30 -6.06 24.71
C ALA A 260 -1.53 -5.32 24.14
N GLU A 261 -2.26 -4.55 24.97
CA GLU A 261 -3.37 -3.70 24.52
C GLU A 261 -2.90 -2.62 23.54
N ARG A 262 -1.77 -1.97 23.83
CA ARG A 262 -1.15 -0.99 22.92
C ARG A 262 -0.81 -1.62 21.56
N CYS A 263 -0.27 -2.83 21.54
CA CYS A 263 0.03 -3.57 20.32
C CYS A 263 -1.24 -3.86 19.48
N VAL A 264 -2.37 -4.16 20.12
CA VAL A 264 -3.66 -4.32 19.42
C VAL A 264 -4.07 -3.01 18.74
N HIS A 265 -4.01 -1.88 19.45
CA HIS A 265 -4.33 -0.58 18.86
C HIS A 265 -3.38 -0.18 17.73
N LEU A 266 -2.09 -0.48 17.85
CA LEU A 266 -1.11 -0.27 16.77
C LEU A 266 -1.46 -1.13 15.55
N ILE A 267 -1.76 -2.41 15.76
CA ILE A 267 -2.19 -3.34 14.69
C ILE A 267 -3.42 -2.79 13.96
N ASP A 268 -4.45 -2.37 14.67
CA ASP A 268 -5.69 -1.85 14.08
C ASP A 268 -5.47 -0.56 13.29
N SER A 269 -4.69 0.37 13.85
CA SER A 269 -4.36 1.65 13.20
C SER A 269 -3.50 1.47 11.95
N ILE A 270 -2.47 0.61 12.01
CA ILE A 270 -1.61 0.29 10.85
C ILE A 270 -2.43 -0.43 9.78
N THR A 271 -3.27 -1.40 10.18
CA THR A 271 -4.11 -2.17 9.24
C THR A 271 -5.10 -1.26 8.51
N SER A 272 -5.83 -0.41 9.24
CA SER A 272 -6.79 0.53 8.65
C SER A 272 -6.10 1.58 7.77
N THR A 273 -4.99 2.17 8.23
CA THR A 273 -4.24 3.18 7.47
C THR A 273 -3.64 2.60 6.19
N THR A 274 -3.09 1.38 6.26
CA THR A 274 -2.57 0.68 5.08
C THR A 274 -3.69 0.34 4.11
N PHE A 275 -4.82 -0.18 4.60
CA PHE A 275 -5.95 -0.51 3.75
C PHE A 275 -6.53 0.73 3.07
N ASP A 276 -6.67 1.85 3.77
CA ASP A 276 -7.15 3.11 3.19
C ASP A 276 -6.21 3.63 2.10
N TYR A 277 -4.89 3.56 2.33
CA TYR A 277 -3.88 3.92 1.35
C TYR A 277 -4.00 3.09 0.06
N ILE A 278 -4.12 1.76 0.20
CA ILE A 278 -4.31 0.84 -0.93
C ILE A 278 -5.64 1.13 -1.63
N ARG A 279 -6.74 1.19 -0.86
CA ARG A 279 -8.11 1.36 -1.34
C ARG A 279 -8.29 2.63 -2.16
N ARG A 280 -7.55 3.70 -1.84
CA ARG A 280 -7.54 4.95 -2.62
C ARG A 280 -7.11 4.73 -4.07
N GLY A 281 -6.21 3.78 -4.33
CA GLY A 281 -5.75 3.43 -5.68
C GLY A 281 -6.54 2.30 -6.37
N LEU A 282 -7.45 1.62 -5.67
CA LEU A 282 -8.21 0.49 -6.22
C LEU A 282 -9.42 0.95 -7.05
N PHE A 283 -9.71 0.21 -8.12
CA PHE A 283 -10.96 0.30 -8.87
C PHE A 283 -12.13 -0.22 -8.06
N VAL A 284 -13.35 0.29 -8.29
CA VAL A 284 -14.52 0.00 -7.44
C VAL A 284 -14.82 -1.49 -7.37
N HIS A 285 -14.73 -2.21 -8.50
CA HIS A 285 -14.98 -3.65 -8.56
C HIS A 285 -13.94 -4.50 -7.82
N HIS A 286 -12.74 -3.98 -7.59
CA HIS A 286 -11.67 -4.68 -6.87
C HIS A 286 -11.67 -4.40 -5.35
N LYS A 287 -12.35 -3.36 -4.88
CA LYS A 287 -12.32 -2.95 -3.46
C LYS A 287 -12.81 -4.05 -2.52
N LEU A 288 -13.97 -4.66 -2.81
CA LEU A 288 -14.51 -5.75 -1.99
C LEU A 288 -13.61 -6.99 -2.08
N THR A 289 -13.09 -7.33 -3.27
CA THR A 289 -12.16 -8.46 -3.45
C THR A 289 -10.91 -8.32 -2.59
N VAL A 290 -10.28 -7.13 -2.59
CA VAL A 290 -9.10 -6.88 -1.77
C VAL A 290 -9.44 -6.85 -0.28
N ALA A 291 -10.60 -6.28 0.10
CA ALA A 291 -11.06 -6.32 1.49
C ALA A 291 -11.27 -7.77 1.98
N THR A 292 -11.94 -8.61 1.18
CA THR A 292 -12.13 -10.03 1.47
C THR A 292 -10.78 -10.76 1.54
N LEU A 293 -9.87 -10.51 0.61
CA LEU A 293 -8.54 -11.12 0.61
C LEU A 293 -7.75 -10.74 1.87
N LEU A 294 -7.78 -9.47 2.27
CA LEU A 294 -7.17 -8.99 3.51
C LEU A 294 -7.75 -9.72 4.73
N THR A 295 -9.09 -9.78 4.84
CA THR A 295 -9.76 -10.47 5.95
C THR A 295 -9.40 -11.95 5.99
N LEU A 296 -9.40 -12.64 4.83
CA LEU A 296 -9.00 -14.04 4.75
C LEU A 296 -7.56 -14.26 5.23
N GLN A 297 -6.61 -13.45 4.76
CA GLN A 297 -5.20 -13.57 5.14
C GLN A 297 -4.98 -13.29 6.64
N ILE A 298 -5.68 -12.29 7.19
CA ILE A 298 -5.65 -11.99 8.62
C ILE A 298 -6.20 -13.17 9.43
N CYS A 299 -7.39 -13.67 9.09
CA CYS A 299 -8.00 -14.77 9.82
C CYS A 299 -7.19 -16.07 9.72
N LEU A 300 -6.54 -16.33 8.58
CA LEU A 300 -5.60 -17.45 8.44
C LEU A 300 -4.36 -17.29 9.33
N ASN A 301 -3.77 -16.09 9.36
CA ASN A 301 -2.60 -15.79 10.18
C ASN A 301 -2.90 -15.88 11.68
N ASP A 302 -4.12 -15.50 12.08
CA ASP A 302 -4.59 -15.56 13.47
C ASP A 302 -5.15 -16.94 13.86
N GLY A 303 -5.14 -17.92 12.94
CA GLY A 303 -5.65 -19.27 13.19
C GLY A 303 -7.17 -19.38 13.35
N MET A 304 -7.91 -18.33 12.95
CA MET A 304 -9.37 -18.27 12.99
C MET A 304 -10.03 -19.01 11.81
N LEU A 305 -9.28 -19.21 10.73
CA LEU A 305 -9.69 -19.99 9.56
C LEU A 305 -8.63 -21.05 9.23
N VAL A 306 -9.07 -22.12 8.58
CA VAL A 306 -8.18 -23.18 8.07
C VAL A 306 -7.99 -23.01 6.56
N PRO A 307 -6.77 -23.23 6.01
CA PRO A 307 -6.50 -23.09 4.57
C PRO A 307 -7.49 -23.86 3.67
N ASP A 308 -7.90 -25.06 4.08
CA ASP A 308 -8.85 -25.89 3.33
C ASP A 308 -10.22 -25.22 3.19
N GLU A 309 -10.74 -24.57 4.24
CA GLU A 309 -12.04 -23.87 4.20
C GLU A 309 -11.99 -22.68 3.23
N VAL A 310 -10.87 -21.96 3.22
CA VAL A 310 -10.64 -20.84 2.30
C VAL A 310 -10.56 -21.34 0.85
N ASP A 311 -9.86 -22.45 0.62
CA ASP A 311 -9.81 -23.09 -0.69
C ASP A 311 -11.20 -23.52 -1.18
N PHE A 312 -12.06 -24.02 -0.29
CA PHE A 312 -13.45 -24.31 -0.64
C PHE A 312 -14.24 -23.09 -1.10
N LEU A 313 -14.11 -21.95 -0.41
CA LEU A 313 -14.78 -20.71 -0.79
C LEU A 313 -14.27 -20.17 -2.14
N VAL A 314 -12.95 -20.20 -2.35
CA VAL A 314 -12.29 -19.59 -3.52
C VAL A 314 -12.43 -20.48 -4.76
N ALA A 315 -12.13 -21.78 -4.65
CA ALA A 315 -12.13 -22.70 -5.78
C ALA A 315 -13.55 -23.05 -6.26
N SER A 316 -14.57 -22.94 -5.39
CA SER A 316 -15.96 -23.33 -5.70
C SER A 316 -16.02 -24.73 -6.34
N LYS A 317 -15.43 -25.72 -5.66
CA LYS A 317 -15.25 -27.10 -6.15
C LYS A 317 -16.56 -27.71 -6.65
N THR A 318 -16.48 -28.53 -7.69
CA THR A 318 -17.60 -29.26 -8.29
C THR A 318 -17.23 -30.73 -8.46
N VAL A 319 -18.20 -31.63 -8.32
CA VAL A 319 -18.05 -33.05 -8.64
C VAL A 319 -18.73 -33.35 -9.98
N THR A 320 -18.06 -34.08 -10.87
CA THR A 320 -18.55 -34.38 -12.23
C THR A 320 -19.61 -35.49 -12.25
N GLU A 321 -19.54 -36.44 -11.32
CA GLU A 321 -20.53 -37.52 -11.17
C GLU A 321 -21.53 -37.15 -10.07
N SER A 322 -22.60 -36.44 -10.44
CA SER A 322 -23.71 -36.13 -9.54
C SER A 322 -24.60 -37.36 -9.34
N SER A 323 -24.79 -37.77 -8.08
CA SER A 323 -25.80 -38.75 -7.69
C SER A 323 -27.22 -38.20 -7.87
N ASN A 324 -28.23 -39.08 -7.76
CA ASN A 324 -29.65 -38.74 -7.92
C ASN A 324 -30.03 -37.49 -7.09
N MET A 325 -30.66 -36.50 -7.73
CA MET A 325 -31.13 -35.26 -7.09
C MET A 325 -32.43 -35.45 -6.30
N GLY A 326 -33.19 -36.52 -6.55
CA GLY A 326 -34.47 -36.75 -5.88
C GLY A 326 -35.42 -35.55 -6.03
N PRO A 327 -36.12 -35.10 -4.97
CA PRO A 327 -37.07 -33.98 -5.03
C PRO A 327 -36.39 -32.63 -5.29
N LEU A 328 -35.08 -32.53 -5.13
CA LEU A 328 -34.33 -31.30 -5.36
C LEU A 328 -34.27 -30.91 -6.85
N GLY A 329 -34.45 -31.88 -7.75
CA GLY A 329 -34.44 -31.66 -9.20
C GLY A 329 -35.57 -30.75 -9.71
N GLU A 330 -36.61 -30.51 -8.90
CA GLU A 330 -37.74 -29.65 -9.26
C GLU A 330 -37.39 -28.15 -9.22
N TRP A 331 -36.42 -27.76 -8.39
CA TRP A 331 -36.09 -26.35 -8.13
C TRP A 331 -34.60 -26.02 -8.22
N MET A 332 -33.72 -27.00 -8.02
CA MET A 332 -32.27 -26.82 -8.08
C MET A 332 -31.70 -27.32 -9.41
N THR A 333 -30.73 -26.58 -9.97
CA THR A 333 -30.01 -27.02 -11.17
C THR A 333 -28.92 -28.04 -10.85
N GLU A 334 -28.60 -28.91 -11.82
CA GLU A 334 -27.51 -29.88 -11.66
C GLU A 334 -26.16 -29.22 -11.35
N SER A 335 -25.88 -28.04 -11.92
CA SER A 335 -24.64 -27.30 -11.64
C SER A 335 -24.53 -26.89 -10.16
N VAL A 336 -25.63 -26.48 -9.54
CA VAL A 336 -25.65 -26.16 -8.10
C VAL A 336 -25.50 -27.44 -7.28
N TRP A 337 -26.18 -28.51 -7.67
CA TRP A 337 -26.09 -29.80 -6.99
C TRP A 337 -24.68 -30.38 -7.00
N GLN A 338 -23.95 -30.26 -8.11
CA GLN A 338 -22.55 -30.69 -8.20
C GLN A 338 -21.64 -29.97 -7.19
N LYS A 339 -21.95 -28.72 -6.84
CA LYS A 339 -21.23 -27.96 -5.80
C LYS A 339 -21.64 -28.42 -4.40
N VAL A 340 -22.93 -28.63 -4.16
CA VAL A 340 -23.42 -29.20 -2.90
C VAL A 340 -22.78 -30.55 -2.61
N LYS A 341 -22.70 -31.43 -3.62
CA LYS A 341 -22.01 -32.72 -3.48
C LYS A 341 -20.51 -32.61 -3.29
N ALA A 342 -19.87 -31.56 -3.82
CA ALA A 342 -18.49 -31.25 -3.50
C ALA A 342 -18.31 -30.84 -2.04
N LEU A 343 -19.28 -30.15 -1.43
CA LEU A 343 -19.25 -29.85 0.01
C LEU A 343 -19.44 -31.11 0.86
N ASP A 344 -20.37 -31.98 0.45
CA ASP A 344 -20.70 -33.25 1.10
C ASP A 344 -19.50 -34.21 1.14
N THR A 345 -18.82 -34.37 0.00
CA THR A 345 -17.72 -35.34 -0.17
C THR A 345 -16.31 -34.73 0.00
N GLY A 346 -16.21 -33.41 0.07
CA GLY A 346 -14.95 -32.66 0.04
C GLY A 346 -14.12 -32.67 1.33
N GLY A 347 -14.54 -33.41 2.37
CA GLY A 347 -13.78 -33.54 3.62
C GLY A 347 -14.10 -32.49 4.70
N MET A 348 -15.05 -31.57 4.46
CA MET A 348 -15.58 -30.70 5.51
C MET A 348 -16.60 -31.46 6.38
N LYS A 349 -16.17 -31.82 7.60
CA LYS A 349 -16.96 -32.66 8.52
C LYS A 349 -18.39 -32.16 8.76
N ARG A 350 -18.60 -30.83 8.83
CA ARG A 350 -19.92 -30.25 9.09
C ARG A 350 -20.90 -30.35 7.92
N PHE A 351 -20.41 -30.57 6.71
CA PHE A 351 -21.23 -30.73 5.50
C PHE A 351 -21.43 -32.20 5.10
N GLN A 352 -20.88 -33.16 5.85
CA GLN A 352 -21.12 -34.58 5.59
C GLN A 352 -22.60 -34.91 5.76
N GLY A 353 -23.19 -35.55 4.76
CA GLY A 353 -24.61 -35.88 4.73
C GLY A 353 -25.51 -34.70 4.33
N LEU A 354 -24.94 -33.56 3.91
CA LEU A 354 -25.72 -32.39 3.47
C LEU A 354 -26.69 -32.75 2.34
N GLY A 355 -26.24 -33.51 1.34
CA GLY A 355 -27.09 -33.89 0.23
C GLY A 355 -28.29 -34.73 0.65
N ASP A 356 -28.12 -35.64 1.61
CA ASP A 356 -29.17 -36.54 2.07
C ASP A 356 -30.18 -35.79 2.97
N ASN A 357 -29.70 -34.85 3.81
CA ASN A 357 -30.57 -33.96 4.57
C ASN A 357 -31.39 -33.07 3.63
N MET A 358 -30.77 -32.49 2.60
CA MET A 358 -31.48 -31.65 1.63
C MET A 358 -32.60 -32.41 0.92
N GLN A 359 -32.38 -33.67 0.54
CA GLN A 359 -33.43 -34.49 -0.08
C GLN A 359 -34.57 -34.81 0.90
N SER A 360 -34.25 -35.01 2.17
CA SER A 360 -35.23 -35.31 3.22
C SER A 360 -36.07 -34.09 3.60
N GLU A 361 -35.47 -32.90 3.63
CA GLU A 361 -36.09 -31.62 4.06
C GLU A 361 -36.22 -30.62 2.88
N SER A 362 -36.53 -31.11 1.67
CA SER A 362 -36.51 -30.32 0.42
C SER A 362 -37.32 -29.02 0.49
N GLU A 363 -38.49 -29.02 1.14
CA GLU A 363 -39.36 -27.83 1.25
C GLU A 363 -38.71 -26.71 2.09
N GLU A 364 -38.02 -27.05 3.18
CA GLU A 364 -37.33 -26.04 4.00
C GLU A 364 -36.12 -25.45 3.27
N TRP A 365 -35.37 -26.29 2.56
CA TRP A 365 -34.24 -25.85 1.73
C TRP A 365 -34.68 -25.00 0.55
N LEU A 366 -35.81 -25.30 -0.08
CA LEU A 366 -36.42 -24.45 -1.10
C LEU A 366 -36.84 -23.10 -0.51
N ALA A 367 -37.47 -23.07 0.67
CA ALA A 367 -37.85 -21.82 1.33
C ALA A 367 -36.63 -20.93 1.66
N TRP A 368 -35.50 -21.53 2.06
CA TRP A 368 -34.25 -20.81 2.24
C TRP A 368 -33.65 -20.36 0.91
N PHE A 369 -33.68 -21.22 -0.12
CA PHE A 369 -33.15 -20.94 -1.46
C PHE A 369 -33.92 -19.81 -2.16
N ASP A 370 -35.24 -19.72 -1.99
CA ASP A 370 -36.09 -18.68 -2.57
C ASP A 370 -36.10 -17.39 -1.74
N ASN A 371 -35.47 -17.39 -0.56
CA ASN A 371 -35.39 -16.19 0.27
C ASN A 371 -34.68 -15.05 -0.50
N ALA A 372 -35.15 -13.82 -0.30
CA ALA A 372 -34.56 -12.64 -0.93
C ALA A 372 -33.20 -12.26 -0.31
N GLU A 373 -33.00 -12.59 0.98
CA GLU A 373 -31.81 -12.23 1.78
C GLU A 373 -31.30 -13.44 2.60
N PRO A 374 -30.96 -14.56 1.95
CA PRO A 374 -30.48 -15.77 2.63
C PRO A 374 -29.14 -15.58 3.36
N GLU A 375 -28.37 -14.56 2.98
CA GLU A 375 -27.11 -14.21 3.62
C GLU A 375 -27.26 -13.62 5.03
N ASN A 376 -28.46 -13.12 5.39
CA ASN A 376 -28.68 -12.55 6.71
C ASN A 376 -28.58 -13.64 7.78
N LEU A 377 -27.84 -13.37 8.85
CA LEU A 377 -27.60 -14.36 9.91
C LEU A 377 -28.89 -14.82 10.61
N ASN A 378 -29.90 -13.95 10.65
CA ASN A 378 -31.23 -14.21 11.22
C ASN A 378 -32.13 -15.06 10.33
N THR A 379 -31.79 -15.24 9.05
CA THR A 379 -32.52 -16.15 8.16
C THR A 379 -32.29 -17.57 8.66
N LYS A 380 -33.39 -18.26 8.99
CA LYS A 380 -33.37 -19.62 9.53
C LYS A 380 -32.84 -20.59 8.47
N LEU A 381 -31.72 -21.24 8.76
CA LEU A 381 -31.24 -22.40 8.01
C LEU A 381 -32.04 -23.65 8.41
N PRO A 382 -32.31 -24.56 7.45
CA PRO A 382 -32.98 -25.83 7.73
C PRO A 382 -32.22 -26.71 8.74
N GLY A 383 -32.96 -27.49 9.51
CA GLY A 383 -32.43 -28.47 10.45
C GLY A 383 -31.44 -27.91 11.49
N ASP A 384 -30.40 -28.68 11.79
CA ASP A 384 -29.38 -28.34 12.79
C ASP A 384 -28.29 -27.39 12.25
N TYR A 385 -28.28 -27.09 10.94
CA TYR A 385 -27.28 -26.25 10.29
C TYR A 385 -27.27 -24.80 10.81
N GLN A 386 -28.39 -24.33 11.35
CA GLN A 386 -28.47 -23.01 11.99
C GLN A 386 -27.52 -22.88 13.21
N LYS A 387 -27.33 -23.97 13.96
CA LYS A 387 -26.47 -23.98 15.16
C LYS A 387 -25.10 -24.60 14.90
N SER A 388 -25.02 -25.50 13.92
CA SER A 388 -23.79 -26.26 13.67
C SER A 388 -22.80 -25.51 12.80
N LEU A 389 -23.23 -24.63 11.88
CA LEU A 389 -22.34 -23.92 10.97
C LEU A 389 -21.81 -22.61 11.57
N THR A 390 -20.51 -22.38 11.41
CA THR A 390 -19.89 -21.08 11.65
C THR A 390 -20.32 -20.05 10.59
N VAL A 391 -20.10 -18.77 10.86
CA VAL A 391 -20.38 -17.69 9.90
C VAL A 391 -19.65 -17.90 8.58
N PHE A 392 -18.40 -18.37 8.62
CA PHE A 392 -17.60 -18.61 7.42
C PHE A 392 -18.10 -19.82 6.62
N GLU A 393 -18.45 -20.93 7.30
CA GLU A 393 -19.05 -22.10 6.63
C GLU A 393 -20.40 -21.74 5.98
N ARG A 394 -21.19 -20.83 6.58
CA ARG A 394 -22.40 -20.31 5.94
C ARG A 394 -22.10 -19.57 4.63
N LEU A 395 -20.98 -18.85 4.53
CA LEU A 395 -20.54 -18.23 3.27
C LEU A 395 -20.19 -19.28 2.22
N ILE A 396 -19.54 -20.38 2.62
CA ILE A 396 -19.21 -21.49 1.72
C ILE A 396 -20.48 -22.13 1.17
N LEU A 397 -21.47 -22.39 2.03
CA LEU A 397 -22.77 -22.91 1.63
C LEU A 397 -23.49 -21.95 0.67
N LEU A 398 -23.51 -20.65 1.00
CA LEU A 398 -24.10 -19.62 0.15
C LEU A 398 -23.40 -19.52 -1.20
N ARG A 399 -22.06 -19.65 -1.24
CA ARG A 399 -21.27 -19.63 -2.48
C ARG A 399 -21.66 -20.76 -3.43
N ALA A 400 -21.97 -21.93 -2.88
CA ALA A 400 -22.43 -23.09 -3.66
C ALA A 400 -23.86 -22.90 -4.17
N MET A 401 -24.78 -22.48 -3.29
CA MET A 401 -26.22 -22.44 -3.56
C MET A 401 -26.70 -21.14 -4.22
N ARG A 402 -26.34 -19.98 -3.66
CA ARG A 402 -26.82 -18.64 -4.03
C ARG A 402 -25.64 -17.70 -4.32
N PRO A 403 -24.86 -17.95 -5.37
CA PRO A 403 -23.69 -17.15 -5.70
C PRO A 403 -24.01 -15.68 -6.01
N ASP A 404 -25.25 -15.37 -6.37
CA ASP A 404 -25.76 -14.02 -6.60
C ASP A 404 -25.75 -13.13 -5.35
N ARG A 405 -25.87 -13.73 -4.15
CA ARG A 405 -25.85 -13.01 -2.86
C ARG A 405 -24.47 -12.85 -2.24
N MET A 406 -23.42 -13.38 -2.89
CA MET A 406 -22.07 -13.38 -2.34
C MET A 406 -21.50 -11.99 -2.10
N ILE A 407 -21.85 -11.00 -2.94
CA ILE A 407 -21.38 -9.62 -2.76
C ILE A 407 -21.88 -9.06 -1.40
N SER A 408 -23.17 -9.22 -1.12
CA SER A 408 -23.77 -8.80 0.15
C SER A 408 -23.20 -9.59 1.33
N ALA A 409 -23.07 -10.90 1.18
CA ALA A 409 -22.59 -11.78 2.23
C ALA A 409 -21.14 -11.49 2.63
N LEU A 410 -20.24 -11.32 1.65
CA LEU A 410 -18.85 -10.95 1.89
C LEU A 410 -18.74 -9.55 2.49
N SER A 411 -19.57 -8.60 2.02
CA SER A 411 -19.62 -7.26 2.60
C SER A 411 -20.03 -7.29 4.08
N ASN A 412 -21.04 -8.07 4.44
CA ASN A 412 -21.47 -8.22 5.83
C ASN A 412 -20.38 -8.90 6.66
N TRP A 413 -19.83 -10.01 6.18
CA TRP A 413 -18.79 -10.76 6.90
C TRP A 413 -17.52 -9.94 7.14
N VAL A 414 -17.02 -9.23 6.13
CA VAL A 414 -15.87 -8.32 6.30
C VAL A 414 -16.23 -7.18 7.25
N GLY A 415 -17.44 -6.62 7.14
CA GLY A 415 -17.92 -5.56 8.02
C GLY A 415 -18.04 -5.98 9.49
N ASP A 416 -18.41 -7.23 9.75
CA ASP A 416 -18.54 -7.79 11.09
C ASP A 416 -17.17 -8.23 11.66
N THR A 417 -16.26 -8.70 10.80
CA THR A 417 -14.94 -9.22 11.21
C THR A 417 -13.91 -8.10 11.38
N MET A 418 -13.83 -7.18 10.43
CA MET A 418 -12.83 -6.09 10.38
C MET A 418 -13.42 -4.73 10.78
N GLY A 419 -14.75 -4.59 10.75
CA GLY A 419 -15.45 -3.33 10.96
C GLY A 419 -15.95 -2.68 9.67
N LYS A 420 -17.01 -1.87 9.79
CA LYS A 420 -17.70 -1.23 8.66
C LYS A 420 -16.81 -0.28 7.84
N GLY A 421 -15.71 0.23 8.41
CA GLY A 421 -14.76 1.11 7.73
C GLY A 421 -14.04 0.45 6.55
N PHE A 422 -13.91 -0.89 6.55
CA PHE A 422 -13.27 -1.64 5.46
C PHE A 422 -14.19 -1.79 4.23
N ILE A 423 -15.49 -1.62 4.43
CA ILE A 423 -16.49 -1.65 3.35
C ILE A 423 -16.85 -0.23 2.90
N GLN A 424 -17.14 0.65 3.86
CA GLN A 424 -17.60 2.00 3.58
C GLN A 424 -16.40 2.89 3.25
N GLN A 425 -16.42 3.46 2.05
CA GLN A 425 -15.40 4.39 1.60
C GLN A 425 -15.83 5.83 1.90
N LYS A 426 -14.95 6.60 2.53
CA LYS A 426 -15.14 8.06 2.63
C LYS A 426 -15.01 8.69 1.24
N PRO A 427 -15.75 9.77 0.94
CA PRO A 427 -15.50 10.57 -0.26
C PRO A 427 -14.02 10.97 -0.35
N PHE A 428 -13.49 11.04 -1.57
CA PHE A 428 -12.11 11.46 -1.79
C PHE A 428 -11.92 12.93 -1.37
N ASP A 429 -10.89 13.18 -0.57
CA ASP A 429 -10.43 14.52 -0.20
C ASP A 429 -9.01 14.75 -0.72
N MET A 430 -8.85 15.83 -1.47
CA MET A 430 -7.59 16.24 -2.06
C MET A 430 -6.62 16.82 -1.01
N ALA A 431 -7.13 17.53 0.00
CA ALA A 431 -6.30 18.16 1.03
C ALA A 431 -5.64 17.10 1.92
N ASP A 432 -6.42 16.09 2.35
CA ASP A 432 -5.91 14.95 3.09
C ASP A 432 -4.83 14.21 2.29
N THR A 433 -5.09 13.92 1.01
CA THR A 433 -4.12 13.25 0.15
C THR A 433 -2.88 14.11 -0.14
N TYR A 434 -3.02 15.44 -0.17
CA TYR A 434 -1.90 16.38 -0.32
C TYR A 434 -0.94 16.35 0.85
N SER A 435 -1.45 16.27 2.08
CA SER A 435 -0.61 16.13 3.29
C SER A 435 0.29 14.88 3.23
N GLU A 436 -0.11 13.89 2.43
CA GLU A 436 0.64 12.66 2.23
C GLU A 436 1.72 12.74 1.14
N SER A 437 1.67 13.77 0.28
CA SER A 437 2.56 13.93 -0.86
C SER A 437 3.81 14.72 -0.52
N SER A 438 4.92 14.36 -1.16
CA SER A 438 6.21 15.04 -1.05
C SER A 438 6.76 15.33 -2.44
N PRO A 439 7.85 16.10 -2.57
CA PRO A 439 8.54 16.24 -3.85
C PRO A 439 8.95 14.89 -4.46
N GLN A 440 9.29 13.92 -3.61
CA GLN A 440 9.74 12.58 -3.98
C GLN A 440 8.58 11.61 -4.28
N THR A 441 7.36 11.95 -3.87
CA THR A 441 6.19 11.07 -3.99
C THR A 441 5.09 11.77 -4.82
N PRO A 442 5.13 11.63 -6.16
CA PRO A 442 4.13 12.23 -7.04
C PRO A 442 2.75 11.65 -6.81
N MET A 443 1.71 12.35 -7.27
CA MET A 443 0.36 11.81 -7.30
C MET A 443 -0.01 11.32 -8.69
N PHE A 444 -0.64 10.16 -8.76
CA PHE A 444 -1.11 9.54 -9.98
C PHE A 444 -2.63 9.36 -9.95
N PHE A 445 -3.32 10.11 -10.79
CA PHE A 445 -4.77 10.04 -10.95
C PHE A 445 -5.14 9.07 -12.07
N VAL A 446 -5.90 8.04 -11.72
CA VAL A 446 -6.52 7.18 -12.71
C VAL A 446 -7.75 7.89 -13.28
N LEU A 447 -7.77 8.06 -14.60
CA LEU A 447 -8.86 8.70 -15.31
C LEU A 447 -10.00 7.71 -15.54
N PHE A 448 -11.22 8.18 -15.30
CA PHE A 448 -12.46 7.48 -15.62
C PHE A 448 -13.35 8.43 -16.41
N ALA A 449 -14.25 7.87 -17.23
CA ALA A 449 -15.19 8.66 -18.00
C ALA A 449 -16.04 9.58 -17.10
N GLY A 450 -15.93 10.90 -17.30
CA GLY A 450 -16.66 11.91 -16.54
C GLY A 450 -16.03 12.33 -15.21
N VAL A 451 -14.78 11.92 -14.93
CA VAL A 451 -14.04 12.35 -13.74
C VAL A 451 -12.74 13.06 -14.17
N ASP A 452 -12.64 14.35 -13.87
CA ASP A 452 -11.44 15.16 -14.13
C ASP A 452 -10.77 15.55 -12.79
N PRO A 453 -9.52 15.11 -12.53
CA PRO A 453 -8.80 15.46 -11.31
C PRO A 453 -8.30 16.91 -11.26
N THR A 454 -8.36 17.64 -12.37
CA THR A 454 -7.82 19.01 -12.49
C THR A 454 -8.49 19.97 -11.52
N GLU A 455 -9.82 19.89 -11.39
CA GLU A 455 -10.57 20.76 -10.48
C GLU A 455 -10.14 20.58 -9.02
N TRP A 456 -9.74 19.37 -8.62
CA TRP A 456 -9.27 19.10 -7.27
C TRP A 456 -7.91 19.74 -7.00
N VAL A 457 -6.98 19.59 -7.94
CA VAL A 457 -5.63 20.16 -7.84
C VAL A 457 -5.67 21.68 -7.88
N GLU A 458 -6.41 22.26 -8.82
CA GLU A 458 -6.56 23.72 -8.93
C GLU A 458 -7.33 24.32 -7.75
N GLY A 459 -8.36 23.61 -7.26
CA GLY A 459 -9.12 24.02 -6.08
C GLY A 459 -8.23 24.14 -4.85
N LEU A 460 -7.42 23.12 -4.57
CA LEU A 460 -6.45 23.15 -3.47
C LEU A 460 -5.33 24.17 -3.73
N GLY A 461 -4.84 24.27 -4.97
CA GLY A 461 -3.80 25.22 -5.35
C GLY A 461 -4.21 26.67 -5.07
N LYS A 462 -5.47 27.03 -5.37
CA LYS A 462 -6.01 28.36 -5.03
C LYS A 462 -5.99 28.66 -3.53
N GLN A 463 -6.26 27.66 -2.68
CA GLN A 463 -6.22 27.81 -1.22
C GLN A 463 -4.79 28.02 -0.71
N LEU A 464 -3.80 27.38 -1.35
CA LEU A 464 -2.38 27.44 -0.98
C LEU A 464 -1.59 28.51 -1.75
N GLY A 465 -2.23 29.33 -2.59
CA GLY A 465 -1.55 30.33 -3.42
C GLY A 465 -0.69 29.74 -4.55
N ILE A 466 -0.87 28.46 -4.88
CA ILE A 466 -0.24 27.78 -6.01
C ILE A 466 -1.17 27.87 -7.22
N THR A 467 -0.96 28.86 -8.07
CA THR A 467 -1.85 29.19 -9.20
C THR A 467 -1.07 29.51 -10.46
N PHE A 468 -1.77 29.42 -11.60
CA PHE A 468 -1.19 29.78 -12.89
C PHE A 468 -0.75 31.25 -12.93
N GLU A 469 -1.54 32.13 -12.32
CA GLU A 469 -1.30 33.59 -12.26
C GLU A 469 -0.05 33.93 -11.45
N ASN A 470 0.20 33.18 -10.36
CA ASN A 470 1.40 33.31 -9.54
C ASN A 470 2.64 32.67 -10.20
N GLY A 471 2.47 32.00 -11.35
CA GLY A 471 3.55 31.39 -12.11
C GLY A 471 4.17 30.13 -11.50
N ASN A 472 3.55 29.59 -10.44
CA ASN A 472 3.99 28.41 -9.69
C ASN A 472 3.08 27.19 -9.90
N PHE A 473 2.06 27.26 -10.77
CA PHE A 473 1.29 26.11 -11.24
C PHE A 473 1.27 26.03 -12.77
N ARG A 474 1.38 24.82 -13.32
CA ARG A 474 1.21 24.59 -14.75
C ARG A 474 0.49 23.27 -15.01
N ASN A 475 -0.64 23.35 -15.72
CA ASN A 475 -1.35 22.20 -16.26
C ASN A 475 -1.00 21.99 -17.74
N ILE A 476 -0.60 20.78 -18.12
CA ILE A 476 -0.15 20.40 -19.45
C ILE A 476 -0.90 19.14 -19.87
N SER A 477 -1.74 19.26 -20.90
CA SER A 477 -2.34 18.10 -21.56
C SER A 477 -1.33 17.44 -22.49
N MET A 478 -0.92 16.22 -22.18
CA MET A 478 0.12 15.53 -22.94
C MET A 478 -0.39 15.10 -24.31
N GLY A 479 0.42 15.40 -25.32
CA GLY A 479 0.19 15.10 -26.72
C GLY A 479 1.48 15.38 -27.52
N GLN A 480 1.43 15.16 -28.84
CA GLN A 480 2.59 15.32 -29.70
C GLN A 480 3.18 16.74 -29.60
N GLY A 481 4.47 16.85 -29.29
CA GLY A 481 5.19 18.13 -29.20
C GLY A 481 5.17 18.81 -27.83
N GLN A 482 4.49 18.24 -26.82
CA GLN A 482 4.44 18.77 -25.46
C GLN A 482 5.58 18.28 -24.55
N GLU A 483 6.39 17.32 -25.01
CA GLU A 483 7.41 16.64 -24.21
C GLU A 483 8.45 17.63 -23.66
N LYS A 484 9.03 18.44 -24.56
CA LYS A 484 10.08 19.42 -24.18
C LYS A 484 9.57 20.50 -23.24
N LEU A 485 8.30 20.91 -23.40
CA LEU A 485 7.68 21.89 -22.51
C LEU A 485 7.52 21.29 -21.10
N ALA A 486 6.99 20.08 -21.00
CA ALA A 486 6.83 19.38 -19.74
C ALA A 486 8.19 19.21 -19.03
N GLU A 487 9.22 18.76 -19.74
CA GLU A 487 10.56 18.59 -19.17
C GLU A 487 11.16 19.90 -18.64
N ALA A 488 10.98 21.00 -19.37
CA ALA A 488 11.46 22.32 -18.94
C ALA A 488 10.73 22.83 -17.68
N VAL A 489 9.41 22.62 -17.62
CA VAL A 489 8.58 23.00 -16.46
C VAL A 489 8.94 22.19 -15.23
N ILE A 490 9.10 20.86 -15.37
CA ILE A 490 9.51 19.98 -14.27
C ILE A 490 10.85 20.42 -13.70
N LYS A 491 11.86 20.65 -14.55
CA LYS A 491 13.18 21.12 -14.09
C LYS A 491 13.13 22.47 -13.39
N ARG A 492 12.29 23.38 -13.88
CA ARG A 492 12.11 24.70 -13.27
C ARG A 492 11.45 24.58 -11.90
N PHE A 493 10.30 23.94 -11.79
CA PHE A 493 9.56 23.83 -10.54
C PHE A 493 10.26 22.94 -9.51
N ALA A 494 11.05 21.95 -9.94
CA ALA A 494 11.90 21.21 -9.03
C ALA A 494 12.94 22.11 -8.35
N LYS A 495 13.42 23.16 -9.02
CA LYS A 495 14.38 24.11 -8.45
C LYS A 495 13.71 25.25 -7.68
N ASP A 496 12.67 25.84 -8.26
CA ASP A 496 12.06 27.09 -7.79
C ASP A 496 10.86 26.85 -6.85
N GLY A 497 10.37 25.61 -6.75
CA GLY A 497 9.09 25.28 -6.13
C GLY A 497 7.92 25.47 -7.10
N GLY A 498 6.84 24.70 -6.89
CA GLY A 498 5.63 24.78 -7.71
C GLY A 498 5.09 23.43 -8.16
N TRP A 499 3.92 23.47 -8.78
CA TRP A 499 3.12 22.30 -9.08
C TRP A 499 2.96 22.11 -10.59
N VAL A 500 3.23 20.90 -11.06
CA VAL A 500 3.02 20.50 -12.46
C VAL A 500 1.95 19.42 -12.55
N MET A 501 0.94 19.64 -13.38
CA MET A 501 -0.09 18.65 -13.72
C MET A 501 0.12 18.18 -15.16
N LEU A 502 0.39 16.89 -15.34
CA LEU A 502 0.59 16.23 -16.64
C LEU A 502 -0.62 15.35 -16.92
N GLN A 503 -1.49 15.77 -17.83
CA GLN A 503 -2.70 15.02 -18.14
C GLN A 503 -2.49 14.04 -19.30
N ASN A 504 -3.23 12.93 -19.29
CA ASN A 504 -3.29 11.98 -20.41
C ASN A 504 -1.93 11.35 -20.77
N CYS A 505 -1.07 11.10 -19.79
CA CYS A 505 0.28 10.54 -20.03
C CYS A 505 0.26 9.17 -20.74
N HIS A 506 -0.83 8.40 -20.64
CA HIS A 506 -1.02 7.11 -21.32
C HIS A 506 -0.98 7.21 -22.86
N LEU A 507 -1.21 8.41 -23.42
CA LEU A 507 -1.11 8.67 -24.86
C LEU A 507 0.35 8.80 -25.32
N MET A 508 1.30 9.03 -24.40
CA MET A 508 2.70 9.34 -24.71
C MET A 508 3.65 8.20 -24.32
N GLN A 509 3.31 6.96 -24.67
CA GLN A 509 4.00 5.74 -24.20
C GLN A 509 5.53 5.73 -24.43
N SER A 510 6.01 6.34 -25.51
CA SER A 510 7.45 6.45 -25.81
C SER A 510 8.18 7.45 -24.91
N TRP A 511 7.47 8.45 -24.37
CA TRP A 511 8.04 9.52 -23.55
C TRP A 511 7.95 9.22 -22.05
N VAL A 512 6.95 8.46 -21.58
CA VAL A 512 6.79 8.17 -20.15
C VAL A 512 8.07 7.60 -19.49
N PRO A 513 8.88 6.72 -20.12
CA PRO A 513 10.16 6.30 -19.55
C PRO A 513 11.17 7.44 -19.37
N THR A 514 11.11 8.48 -20.21
CA THR A 514 11.93 9.69 -20.07
C THR A 514 11.42 10.55 -18.92
N LEU A 515 10.10 10.66 -18.76
CA LEU A 515 9.47 11.33 -17.62
C LEU A 515 9.86 10.66 -16.30
N GLU A 516 9.79 9.32 -16.22
CA GLU A 516 10.21 8.55 -15.05
C GLU A 516 11.64 8.90 -14.64
N ARG A 517 12.59 8.77 -15.58
CA ARG A 517 13.99 9.11 -15.32
C ARG A 517 14.17 10.58 -14.92
N LEU A 518 13.42 11.49 -15.54
CA LEU A 518 13.49 12.90 -15.20
C LEU A 518 13.03 13.14 -13.75
N LEU A 519 11.90 12.55 -13.35
CA LEU A 519 11.39 12.66 -11.98
C LEU A 519 12.41 12.09 -10.98
N GLU A 520 12.94 10.90 -11.21
CA GLU A 520 13.98 10.31 -10.33
C GLU A 520 15.16 11.26 -10.11
N VAL A 521 15.64 11.92 -11.18
CA VAL A 521 16.77 12.86 -11.10
C VAL A 521 16.39 14.16 -10.39
N VAL A 522 15.23 14.74 -10.69
CA VAL A 522 14.88 16.05 -10.11
C VAL A 522 14.44 15.95 -8.66
N GLN A 523 13.94 14.79 -8.24
CA GLN A 523 13.50 14.53 -6.87
C GLN A 523 14.66 14.52 -5.87
N GLU A 524 15.88 14.20 -6.33
CA GLU A 524 17.11 14.35 -5.56
C GLU A 524 17.46 15.84 -5.39
N GLY A 525 16.95 16.46 -4.33
CA GLY A 525 17.18 17.87 -4.01
C GLY A 525 16.14 18.84 -4.59
N ALA A 526 14.94 18.35 -4.93
CA ALA A 526 13.82 19.20 -5.27
C ALA A 526 13.42 20.15 -4.12
N HIS A 527 12.92 21.32 -4.47
CA HIS A 527 12.31 22.27 -3.55
C HIS A 527 11.15 21.62 -2.78
N GLU A 528 10.96 21.98 -1.50
CA GLU A 528 9.96 21.35 -0.62
C GLU A 528 8.53 21.49 -1.13
N ASP A 529 8.20 22.61 -1.80
CA ASP A 529 6.90 22.86 -2.42
C ASP A 529 6.71 22.22 -3.81
N PHE A 530 7.72 21.55 -4.36
CA PHE A 530 7.58 20.89 -5.65
C PHE A 530 6.58 19.75 -5.56
N ARG A 531 5.58 19.73 -6.45
CA ARG A 531 4.66 18.58 -6.59
C ARG A 531 4.43 18.26 -8.06
N ALA A 532 4.40 16.96 -8.36
CA ALA A 532 4.05 16.44 -9.66
C ALA A 532 2.76 15.63 -9.58
N TYR A 533 1.81 15.99 -10.44
CA TYR A 533 0.53 15.32 -10.60
C TYR A 533 0.48 14.73 -12.02
N ILE A 534 0.13 13.46 -12.12
CA ILE A 534 0.13 12.71 -13.36
C ILE A 534 -1.24 12.10 -13.53
N SER A 535 -1.86 12.20 -14.71
CA SER A 535 -3.11 11.50 -14.99
C SER A 535 -3.02 10.56 -16.19
N ALA A 536 -3.68 9.42 -16.08
CA ALA A 536 -3.67 8.39 -17.09
C ALA A 536 -4.92 7.51 -17.05
N GLU A 537 -5.37 7.05 -18.21
CA GLU A 537 -6.38 6.01 -18.30
C GLU A 537 -5.73 4.63 -18.11
N ALA A 538 -6.39 3.78 -17.32
CA ALA A 538 -5.95 2.40 -17.13
C ALA A 538 -6.01 1.61 -18.45
N PRO A 539 -5.06 0.69 -18.70
CA PRO A 539 -5.09 -0.14 -19.89
C PRO A 539 -6.35 -1.05 -19.90
N PRO A 540 -6.85 -1.43 -21.08
CA PRO A 540 -8.09 -2.21 -21.19
C PRO A 540 -7.96 -3.63 -20.65
N MET A 541 -6.75 -4.18 -20.59
CA MET A 541 -6.46 -5.49 -20.01
C MET A 541 -5.59 -5.33 -18.77
N ALA A 542 -5.94 -6.04 -17.69
CA ALA A 542 -5.28 -5.91 -16.40
C ALA A 542 -3.77 -6.25 -16.41
N SER A 543 -3.35 -7.15 -17.30
CA SER A 543 -1.94 -7.57 -17.47
C SER A 543 -1.14 -6.65 -18.40
N MET A 544 -1.80 -5.77 -19.16
CA MET A 544 -1.13 -4.85 -20.06
C MET A 544 -0.51 -3.71 -19.27
N LYS A 545 0.68 -3.27 -19.69
CA LYS A 545 1.43 -2.17 -19.09
C LYS A 545 1.44 -0.99 -20.04
N ASN A 546 0.93 0.17 -19.61
CA ASN A 546 1.00 1.43 -20.36
C ASN A 546 1.78 2.53 -19.59
N MET A 547 2.26 2.20 -18.39
CA MET A 547 3.03 3.07 -17.50
C MET A 547 4.22 2.27 -16.93
N PRO A 548 5.38 2.90 -16.70
CA PRO A 548 6.50 2.26 -16.02
C PRO A 548 6.15 1.87 -14.58
N GLU A 549 6.63 0.70 -14.16
CA GLU A 549 6.32 0.14 -12.83
C GLU A 549 6.92 0.98 -11.69
N SER A 550 8.15 1.45 -11.86
CA SER A 550 8.88 2.34 -10.96
C SER A 550 8.17 3.68 -10.75
N LEU A 551 7.66 4.28 -11.83
CA LEU A 551 6.85 5.49 -11.75
C LEU A 551 5.59 5.22 -10.92
N LEU A 552 4.88 4.13 -11.21
CA LEU A 552 3.72 3.76 -10.41
C LEU A 552 4.13 3.49 -8.96
N GLN A 553 5.17 2.70 -8.68
CA GLN A 553 5.65 2.36 -7.33
C GLN A 553 5.91 3.55 -6.43
N SER A 554 6.46 4.64 -6.98
CA SER A 554 6.75 5.88 -6.26
C SER A 554 5.54 6.81 -6.10
N CYS A 555 4.49 6.62 -6.90
CA CYS A 555 3.32 7.49 -6.86
C CYS A 555 2.30 7.07 -5.78
N ILE A 556 1.61 8.08 -5.21
CA ILE A 556 0.32 7.91 -4.55
C ILE A 556 -0.75 7.76 -5.63
N LYS A 557 -1.47 6.63 -5.65
CA LYS A 557 -2.51 6.39 -6.66
C LYS A 557 -3.87 6.82 -6.12
N VAL A 558 -4.63 7.47 -6.99
CA VAL A 558 -6.01 7.89 -6.73
C VAL A 558 -6.91 7.39 -7.85
N ALA A 559 -7.81 6.49 -7.50
CA ALA A 559 -8.84 5.91 -8.35
C ALA A 559 -10.23 6.29 -7.82
N ASN A 560 -10.71 7.48 -8.19
CA ASN A 560 -11.97 8.05 -7.70
C ASN A 560 -13.17 7.80 -8.64
N GLU A 561 -13.37 6.54 -9.01
CA GLU A 561 -14.53 6.10 -9.80
C GLU A 561 -15.86 6.30 -9.02
N ALA A 562 -16.96 6.49 -9.74
CA ALA A 562 -18.29 6.58 -9.13
C ALA A 562 -18.67 5.26 -8.43
N PRO A 563 -19.11 5.30 -7.15
CA PRO A 563 -19.55 4.11 -6.45
C PRO A 563 -20.68 3.35 -7.16
N ALA A 564 -20.73 2.04 -6.96
CA ALA A 564 -21.79 1.20 -7.53
C ALA A 564 -23.07 1.18 -6.68
N ASP A 565 -22.99 1.51 -5.39
CA ASP A 565 -24.11 1.48 -4.46
C ASP A 565 -24.76 2.86 -4.27
N ILE A 566 -26.07 2.86 -4.07
CA ILE A 566 -26.86 4.09 -3.98
C ILE A 566 -26.52 4.93 -2.73
N LYS A 567 -26.16 4.26 -1.63
CA LYS A 567 -25.82 4.93 -0.38
C LYS A 567 -24.53 5.73 -0.52
N SER A 568 -23.48 5.14 -1.09
CA SER A 568 -22.20 5.82 -1.33
C SER A 568 -22.34 6.91 -2.38
N ASN A 569 -23.14 6.70 -3.43
CA ASN A 569 -23.45 7.75 -4.40
C ASN A 569 -24.14 8.95 -3.74
N LEU A 570 -25.13 8.69 -2.87
CA LEU A 570 -25.81 9.76 -2.12
C LEU A 570 -24.87 10.49 -1.17
N THR A 571 -24.08 9.76 -0.39
CA THR A 571 -23.10 10.35 0.52
C THR A 571 -22.11 11.23 -0.25
N ARG A 572 -21.61 10.75 -1.40
CA ARG A 572 -20.70 11.51 -2.27
C ARG A 572 -21.37 12.74 -2.89
N ALA A 573 -22.62 12.63 -3.33
CA ALA A 573 -23.37 13.75 -3.88
C ALA A 573 -23.58 14.85 -2.82
N TRP A 574 -24.02 14.44 -1.62
CA TRP A 574 -24.28 15.34 -0.50
C TRP A 574 -23.02 16.02 0.04
N PHE A 575 -21.88 15.31 0.02
CA PHE A 575 -20.59 15.83 0.49
C PHE A 575 -20.11 17.09 -0.25
N ASN A 576 -20.59 17.34 -1.47
CA ASN A 576 -20.26 18.55 -2.23
C ASN A 576 -20.89 19.83 -1.65
N PHE A 577 -21.83 19.71 -0.71
CA PHE A 577 -22.61 20.83 -0.20
C PHE A 577 -22.32 21.07 1.28
N SER A 578 -21.71 22.23 1.57
CA SER A 578 -21.46 22.67 2.95
C SER A 578 -22.74 23.14 3.63
N GLN A 579 -22.77 23.07 4.96
CA GLN A 579 -23.88 23.61 5.75
C GLN A 579 -24.01 25.13 5.56
N GLU A 580 -22.89 25.85 5.42
CA GLU A 580 -22.86 27.28 5.11
C GLU A 580 -23.63 27.63 3.83
N ARG A 581 -23.51 26.79 2.79
CA ARG A 581 -24.24 26.99 1.53
C ARG A 581 -25.75 26.82 1.72
N VAL A 582 -26.16 25.89 2.58
CA VAL A 582 -27.57 25.70 2.91
C VAL A 582 -28.12 26.92 3.66
N ASP A 583 -27.34 27.44 4.60
CA ASP A 583 -27.72 28.57 5.44
C ASP A 583 -27.70 29.92 4.69
N ALA A 584 -26.95 30.01 3.59
CA ALA A 584 -26.89 31.19 2.73
C ALA A 584 -28.19 31.45 1.92
N CYS A 585 -29.05 30.45 1.77
CA CYS A 585 -30.30 30.57 1.02
C CYS A 585 -31.35 31.32 1.85
N THR A 586 -32.19 32.12 1.21
CA THR A 586 -33.31 32.80 1.89
C THR A 586 -34.31 31.82 2.52
N LYS A 587 -34.37 30.59 2.02
CA LYS A 587 -35.26 29.50 2.46
C LYS A 587 -34.46 28.22 2.71
N PRO A 588 -33.72 28.14 3.82
CA PRO A 588 -32.75 27.07 4.05
C PRO A 588 -33.42 25.69 4.18
N THR A 589 -34.62 25.61 4.76
CA THR A 589 -35.34 24.34 4.95
C THR A 589 -35.77 23.73 3.61
N GLU A 590 -36.42 24.53 2.77
CA GLU A 590 -36.90 24.15 1.45
C GLU A 590 -35.72 23.84 0.53
N PHE A 591 -34.68 24.69 0.55
CA PHE A 591 -33.47 24.47 -0.22
C PHE A 591 -32.78 23.16 0.19
N LYS A 592 -32.61 22.89 1.49
CA LYS A 592 -32.03 21.63 1.98
C LYS A 592 -32.81 20.41 1.52
N ALA A 593 -34.14 20.44 1.62
CA ALA A 593 -35.00 19.34 1.19
C ALA A 593 -34.94 19.11 -0.34
N CYS A 594 -34.95 20.19 -1.13
CA CYS A 594 -34.83 20.10 -2.58
C CYS A 594 -33.43 19.65 -3.01
N LEU A 595 -32.38 20.14 -2.35
CA LEU A 595 -30.99 19.78 -2.61
C LEU A 595 -30.72 18.31 -2.27
N PHE A 596 -31.29 17.80 -1.17
CA PHE A 596 -31.21 16.39 -0.84
C PHE A 596 -31.95 15.53 -1.88
N SER A 597 -33.14 15.98 -2.30
CA SER A 597 -33.92 15.30 -3.34
C SER A 597 -33.19 15.27 -4.69
N LEU A 598 -32.51 16.36 -5.05
CA LEU A 598 -31.65 16.47 -6.23
C LEU A 598 -30.42 15.55 -6.11
N SER A 599 -29.79 15.49 -4.95
CA SER A 599 -28.67 14.58 -4.66
C SER A 599 -29.09 13.11 -4.78
N TRP A 600 -30.29 12.78 -4.29
CA TRP A 600 -30.89 11.45 -4.43
C TRP A 600 -31.19 11.12 -5.89
N PHE A 601 -31.80 12.05 -6.64
CA PHE A 601 -32.04 11.90 -8.07
C PHE A 601 -30.74 11.65 -8.85
N HIS A 602 -29.71 12.48 -8.63
CA HIS A 602 -28.39 12.31 -9.23
C HIS A 602 -27.80 10.92 -8.92
N SER A 603 -27.93 10.48 -7.66
CA SER A 603 -27.44 9.16 -7.22
C SER A 603 -28.15 8.00 -7.91
N ILE A 604 -29.47 8.12 -8.13
CA ILE A 604 -30.24 7.13 -8.90
C ILE A 604 -29.78 7.12 -10.36
N VAL A 605 -29.65 8.29 -10.98
CA VAL A 605 -29.22 8.43 -12.38
C VAL A 605 -27.87 7.76 -12.61
N LEU A 606 -26.90 8.01 -11.71
CA LEU A 606 -25.61 7.35 -11.72
C LEU A 606 -25.73 5.83 -11.52
N GLY A 607 -26.47 5.39 -10.49
CA GLY A 607 -26.66 3.97 -10.18
C GLY A 607 -27.34 3.19 -11.31
N ARG A 608 -28.24 3.82 -12.07
CA ARG A 608 -28.93 3.19 -13.21
C ARG A 608 -27.97 2.78 -14.34
N ARG A 609 -26.78 3.40 -14.44
CA ARG A 609 -25.75 3.02 -15.43
C ARG A 609 -25.33 1.55 -15.31
N ARG A 610 -25.45 0.95 -14.12
CA ARG A 610 -25.11 -0.46 -13.87
C ARG A 610 -25.98 -1.46 -14.65
N PHE A 611 -27.21 -1.09 -14.96
CA PHE A 611 -28.17 -2.00 -15.62
C PHE A 611 -28.04 -2.02 -17.15
N GLY A 612 -26.98 -1.41 -17.69
CA GLY A 612 -26.73 -1.38 -19.13
C GLY A 612 -27.93 -0.82 -19.89
N GLN A 613 -28.40 -1.56 -20.89
CA GLN A 613 -29.52 -1.16 -21.75
C GLN A 613 -30.88 -1.10 -21.03
N GLN A 614 -31.07 -1.84 -19.93
CA GLN A 614 -32.27 -1.73 -19.10
C GLN A 614 -32.28 -0.42 -18.29
N GLY A 615 -31.10 0.10 -17.97
CA GLY A 615 -30.94 1.37 -17.28
C GLY A 615 -31.10 2.56 -18.23
N TRP A 616 -30.33 2.55 -19.32
CA TRP A 616 -30.21 3.64 -20.29
C TRP A 616 -30.09 3.10 -21.73
N SER A 617 -30.79 3.73 -22.68
CA SER A 617 -30.67 3.38 -24.10
C SER A 617 -29.28 3.71 -24.67
N ARG A 618 -28.70 4.83 -24.23
CA ARG A 618 -27.31 5.23 -24.49
C ARG A 618 -26.66 5.64 -23.17
N LYS A 619 -25.42 5.22 -22.95
CA LYS A 619 -24.69 5.57 -21.73
C LYS A 619 -24.26 7.03 -21.81
N TYR A 620 -24.84 7.87 -20.95
CA TYR A 620 -24.33 9.21 -20.70
C TYR A 620 -23.43 9.23 -19.45
N SER A 621 -22.48 10.17 -19.42
CA SER A 621 -21.50 10.32 -18.34
C SER A 621 -21.85 11.52 -17.46
N PHE A 622 -22.99 11.42 -16.75
CA PHE A 622 -23.36 12.39 -15.73
C PHE A 622 -22.24 12.53 -14.69
N ASN A 623 -21.94 13.76 -14.29
CA ASN A 623 -20.84 14.11 -13.41
C ASN A 623 -21.27 15.06 -12.29
N THR A 624 -20.36 15.35 -11.37
CA THR A 624 -20.63 16.25 -10.22
C THR A 624 -20.83 17.71 -10.65
N GLY A 625 -20.29 18.12 -11.80
CA GLY A 625 -20.58 19.41 -12.42
C GLY A 625 -22.06 19.60 -12.72
N ASP A 626 -22.71 18.59 -13.31
CA ASP A 626 -24.17 18.63 -13.59
C ASP A 626 -24.98 18.86 -12.31
N LEU A 627 -24.60 18.17 -11.23
CA LEU A 627 -25.21 18.32 -9.90
C LEU A 627 -24.97 19.72 -9.32
N ASN A 628 -23.74 20.23 -9.41
CA ASN A 628 -23.37 21.55 -8.89
C ASN A 628 -24.09 22.68 -9.63
N ILE A 629 -24.22 22.60 -10.96
CA ILE A 629 -24.95 23.59 -11.74
C ILE A 629 -26.44 23.53 -11.39
N CYS A 630 -27.04 22.35 -11.28
CA CYS A 630 -28.42 22.22 -10.83
C CYS A 630 -28.64 22.78 -9.41
N ALA A 631 -27.67 22.60 -8.51
CA ALA A 631 -27.72 23.18 -7.16
C ALA A 631 -27.59 24.71 -7.18
N ASN A 632 -26.80 25.28 -8.09
CA ASN A 632 -26.71 26.74 -8.29
C ASN A 632 -28.03 27.30 -8.83
N VAL A 633 -28.60 26.64 -9.85
CA VAL A 633 -29.91 27.02 -10.41
C VAL A 633 -30.99 26.91 -9.36
N LEU A 634 -31.00 25.83 -8.57
CA LEU A 634 -31.94 25.64 -7.46
C LEU A 634 -31.85 26.79 -6.45
N PHE A 635 -30.64 27.20 -6.10
CA PHE A 635 -30.40 28.31 -5.16
C PHE A 635 -30.99 29.61 -5.72
N SER A 636 -30.62 30.00 -6.94
CA SER A 636 -31.12 31.23 -7.57
C SER A 636 -32.64 31.24 -7.73
N TYR A 637 -33.23 30.13 -8.17
CA TYR A 637 -34.69 30.04 -8.36
C TYR A 637 -35.47 30.11 -7.04
N LEU A 638 -34.93 29.56 -5.95
CA LEU A 638 -35.61 29.60 -4.66
C LEU A 638 -35.55 30.97 -3.99
N ASP A 639 -34.47 31.72 -4.22
CA ASP A 639 -34.30 33.10 -3.75
C ASP A 639 -35.19 34.08 -4.53
N ASP A 640 -35.33 33.89 -5.85
CA ASP A 640 -36.08 34.81 -6.72
C ASP A 640 -37.62 34.62 -6.63
N ASN A 641 -38.10 33.46 -6.19
CA ASN A 641 -39.52 33.13 -6.16
C ASN A 641 -40.07 33.10 -4.73
N ALA A 642 -41.34 33.42 -4.50
CA ALA A 642 -41.95 33.35 -3.17
C ALA A 642 -42.24 31.90 -2.74
N THR A 643 -42.61 31.02 -3.67
CA THR A 643 -42.88 29.59 -3.48
C THR A 643 -41.93 28.74 -4.30
N VAL A 644 -41.81 27.44 -3.98
CA VAL A 644 -40.97 26.51 -4.75
C VAL A 644 -41.60 26.26 -6.13
N PRO A 645 -40.95 26.65 -7.25
CA PRO A 645 -41.51 26.48 -8.59
C PRO A 645 -41.26 25.05 -9.10
N TRP A 646 -42.04 24.09 -8.61
CA TRP A 646 -41.81 22.65 -8.85
C TRP A 646 -41.83 22.26 -10.33
N ASP A 647 -42.74 22.79 -11.12
CA ASP A 647 -42.86 22.42 -12.54
C ASP A 647 -41.66 22.92 -13.34
N ASP A 648 -41.21 24.16 -13.07
CA ASP A 648 -40.02 24.73 -13.70
C ASP A 648 -38.75 23.96 -13.30
N LEU A 649 -38.59 23.64 -12.00
CA LEU A 649 -37.44 22.87 -11.52
C LEU A 649 -37.40 21.46 -12.11
N ARG A 650 -38.55 20.78 -12.21
CA ARG A 650 -38.62 19.45 -12.87
C ARG A 650 -38.30 19.53 -14.34
N TYR A 651 -38.79 20.55 -15.04
CA TYR A 651 -38.50 20.77 -16.45
C TYR A 651 -37.02 21.08 -16.67
N LEU A 652 -36.46 22.03 -15.92
CA LEU A 652 -35.04 22.40 -16.01
C LEU A 652 -34.13 21.21 -15.71
N PHE A 653 -34.34 20.52 -14.58
CA PHE A 653 -33.45 19.43 -14.21
C PHE A 653 -33.67 18.18 -15.06
N GLY A 654 -34.93 17.84 -15.34
CA GLY A 654 -35.30 16.61 -16.04
C GLY A 654 -35.13 16.66 -17.55
N GLU A 655 -35.56 17.73 -18.20
CA GLU A 655 -35.59 17.83 -19.69
C GLU A 655 -34.37 18.58 -20.24
N ILE A 656 -33.87 19.60 -19.53
CA ILE A 656 -32.77 20.44 -20.04
C ILE A 656 -31.41 19.94 -19.54
N MET A 657 -31.23 19.84 -18.22
CA MET A 657 -29.92 19.53 -17.63
C MET A 657 -29.59 18.04 -17.77
N TYR A 658 -30.38 17.15 -17.18
CA TYR A 658 -30.14 15.70 -17.28
C TYR A 658 -30.74 15.07 -18.53
N GLY A 659 -31.79 15.66 -19.10
CA GLY A 659 -32.48 15.16 -20.28
C GLY A 659 -31.97 15.70 -21.62
N GLY A 660 -31.21 16.80 -21.60
CA GLY A 660 -30.68 17.43 -22.82
C GLY A 660 -29.50 16.70 -23.46
N HIS A 661 -29.14 15.53 -22.94
CA HIS A 661 -27.89 14.80 -23.22
C HIS A 661 -28.06 13.55 -24.08
#